data_AF-A0A0D2Q022-F1
#
_entry.id   AF-A0A0D2Q022-F1
#
_cell.length_a   1.000
_cell.length_b   1.000
_cell.length_c   1.000
_cell.angle_alpha   90.00
_cell.angle_beta   90.00
_cell.angle_gamma   90.00
#
_symmetry.space_group_name_H-M   'P 1'
#
loop_
_entity.id
_entity.type
_entity.pdbx_description
1 polymer ?
#
loop_
_entity_poly.entity_id
_entity_poly.type
_entity_poly.pdbx_seq_one_letter_code
_entity_poly.pdbx_strand_id
1 'polypeptide(L)'
;MGIPFFRTPLAALTLVWALAAVLPSSARLPNSSVKHKRNWNAFSNQTNLIHEDPAELQKRDGSKYVFMHHVRPIFFVRIARARFSEFGVWGRLLAVRIFTATYFLVLALTYPYVYADWLDDMNKIAAKGIDAIALNIGSDTWQRTQVATAYQAAKDSGTGIKLFYSFDFTAMPCDLADLVARVNLYASHPNQFTVGGKVFISSYSGDCLGNAGWASLKAQTNGYLMPFIWGLEGSFNQWPALDSWYCWGCAWPQGDYDKNTDDDNYYISQLGTKYATTVSGWLYTHLSDKNFYLRGDDWLIVNRWEQLMQLRSTLTFVEMVTWNDYGESDYFGPFKGAQPTGTFYAQNFPHTAWFDLSQYYIKAFQTGSYPAITTSTIYFWARPHPAAATASGDSLGKPTGWDWTEDSMWAAVYSTAPATVILKCGSSSGTFSVTAGVSKLKIPLAAGQMTVQMIRNGQTIINYTPTGYTYITNPVLYNYNAWVGSAAATSEGGSTSTTSTSTKTTTSTSSTSISTKTTTSTTSTSTSTKTTTSTTSTTTTTSTTSTAAPTGTGTWNYLACYTDSSTRTLSALTFTDSAQTVEKCQARCKASGYLYAGVEYGVECYCSNTIASGASTVAESQCSMACAGNANEKCGAGYFINIYKATAVTAPATWSSFGCVAEGTTGTRRALTAASYVESGMTPAVCQGLCAGYTYAGVEDGDECYCGNSLTGNGATGVVVASSNCQTTCAGDSSQKCGGSWFLNVFKASTGGSTTTTSTTTSTTPTPTAATWNTYGCVLEGTTGTRRSLTGASFTSTTMTPAVCQGLCAGYLYAGTEYGQECYCGNALQNNGATGIVTDASSCSVACSGDASKTCGGSWAMNVYTTGTVTPPPAPTWTSAGCFVDAATRMLQGSIQTPASLTTESCQSICAAQGATIAGTENGNQCFCGTTAFKNGGAGVAGTGCTTACIGNSAEMCGGSWRINVYVQAGVTL
;
A
#
# COMPACT_ATOMS: atom_id res chain seq x y z
N MET A 1 8.78 46.06 -53.66
CA MET A 1 8.38 45.77 -55.06
C MET A 1 9.12 44.50 -55.48
N GLY A 2 8.53 43.50 -56.14
CA GLY A 2 7.12 43.26 -56.47
C GLY A 2 6.96 41.89 -57.15
N ILE A 3 5.94 41.12 -56.77
CA ILE A 3 5.44 39.90 -57.46
C ILE A 3 4.64 40.38 -58.72
N PRO A 4 4.36 39.62 -59.82
CA PRO A 4 4.11 38.15 -59.86
C PRO A 4 4.41 37.35 -61.20
N PHE A 5 4.14 36.03 -61.21
CA PHE A 5 3.42 35.18 -62.23
C PHE A 5 3.78 35.24 -63.76
N PHE A 6 3.61 34.21 -64.63
CA PHE A 6 3.44 32.72 -64.58
C PHE A 6 3.37 32.12 -66.04
N ARG A 7 3.53 30.79 -66.22
CA ARG A 7 3.09 29.89 -67.34
C ARG A 7 3.99 29.64 -68.60
N THR A 8 3.67 28.52 -69.26
CA THR A 8 4.40 27.73 -70.29
C THR A 8 3.50 27.34 -71.49
N PRO A 9 4.05 26.75 -72.58
CA PRO A 9 3.79 25.33 -72.96
C PRO A 9 5.10 24.55 -73.32
N LEU A 10 5.26 23.20 -73.32
CA LEU A 10 4.49 22.02 -73.79
C LEU A 10 4.53 21.81 -75.34
N ALA A 11 4.72 20.62 -75.93
CA ALA A 11 4.98 19.25 -75.40
C ALA A 11 5.49 18.24 -76.47
N ALA A 12 6.10 17.11 -76.03
CA ALA A 12 6.09 15.77 -76.67
C ALA A 12 6.58 14.72 -75.64
N LEU A 13 5.72 13.88 -75.02
CA LEU A 13 5.28 12.52 -75.43
C LEU A 13 6.40 11.45 -75.46
N THR A 14 6.32 10.25 -74.84
CA THR A 14 5.40 9.57 -73.86
C THR A 14 6.17 8.31 -73.32
N LEU A 15 5.76 7.37 -72.44
CA LEU A 15 4.54 6.86 -71.73
C LEU A 15 5.09 6.18 -70.43
N VAL A 16 4.58 6.23 -69.19
CA VAL A 16 3.32 5.71 -68.57
C VAL A 16 3.14 4.19 -68.77
N TRP A 17 3.20 3.32 -67.74
CA TRP A 17 2.18 3.04 -66.70
C TRP A 17 2.78 2.65 -65.32
N ALA A 18 1.93 2.34 -64.31
CA ALA A 18 2.29 2.29 -62.88
C ALA A 18 1.69 1.09 -62.08
N LEU A 19 1.86 1.11 -60.73
CA LEU A 19 1.36 0.20 -59.66
C LEU A 19 2.24 -1.05 -59.35
N ALA A 20 2.38 -1.56 -58.10
CA ALA A 20 2.18 -0.97 -56.77
C ALA A 20 2.77 -1.82 -55.60
N ALA A 21 3.06 -1.14 -54.47
CA ALA A 21 2.94 -1.60 -53.06
C ALA A 21 3.97 -2.53 -52.36
N VAL A 22 3.89 -2.46 -51.01
CA VAL A 22 4.40 -3.35 -49.93
C VAL A 22 5.82 -3.10 -49.36
N LEU A 23 5.88 -3.01 -48.02
CA LEU A 23 7.07 -2.89 -47.14
C LEU A 23 7.58 -4.28 -46.71
N PRO A 24 8.79 -4.39 -46.12
CA PRO A 24 8.78 -4.63 -44.67
C PRO A 24 9.90 -3.91 -43.87
N SER A 25 9.65 -3.80 -42.57
CA SER A 25 10.54 -3.23 -41.54
C SER A 25 11.45 -4.28 -40.87
N SER A 26 12.66 -3.90 -40.44
CA SER A 26 13.23 -4.30 -39.13
C SER A 26 14.69 -3.81 -38.91
N ALA A 27 14.91 -2.85 -38.00
CA ALA A 27 16.25 -2.58 -37.43
C ALA A 27 16.23 -1.71 -36.15
N ARG A 28 16.43 -2.35 -34.97
CA ARG A 28 16.84 -1.73 -33.67
C ARG A 28 15.77 -0.81 -33.03
N LEU A 29 15.79 -0.49 -31.72
CA LEU A 29 16.82 -0.59 -30.68
C LEU A 29 16.35 -1.33 -29.40
N PRO A 30 17.24 -2.01 -28.66
CA PRO A 30 17.00 -2.47 -27.28
C PRO A 30 17.61 -1.54 -26.20
N ASN A 31 17.20 -1.76 -24.95
CA ASN A 31 17.76 -1.30 -23.67
C ASN A 31 17.85 0.22 -23.38
N SER A 32 16.97 0.66 -22.48
CA SER A 32 17.10 1.89 -21.70
C SER A 32 18.29 1.82 -20.73
N SER A 33 19.37 2.54 -21.04
CA SER A 33 20.45 2.84 -20.08
C SER A 33 21.11 4.18 -20.42
N VAL A 34 20.53 5.28 -19.93
CA VAL A 34 21.00 6.64 -20.21
C VAL A 34 22.25 6.94 -19.37
N LYS A 35 23.42 6.52 -19.87
CA LYS A 35 24.70 6.95 -19.29
C LYS A 35 24.91 8.44 -19.60
N HIS A 36 24.80 9.29 -18.58
CA HIS A 36 25.09 10.73 -18.65
C HIS A 36 26.56 10.99 -19.03
N LYS A 37 26.87 11.05 -20.33
CA LYS A 37 28.17 11.52 -20.81
C LYS A 37 28.25 13.05 -20.64
N ARG A 38 28.78 13.49 -19.50
CA ARG A 38 29.30 14.85 -19.32
C ARG A 38 30.29 15.14 -20.46
N ASN A 39 30.05 16.18 -21.25
CA ASN A 39 30.98 16.65 -22.27
C ASN A 39 31.16 18.16 -22.12
N TRP A 40 32.08 18.55 -21.23
CA TRP A 40 32.41 19.96 -20.98
C TRP A 40 33.24 20.50 -22.14
N ASN A 41 32.68 21.43 -22.92
CA ASN A 41 33.41 22.59 -23.46
C ASN A 41 32.47 23.59 -24.16
N ALA A 42 32.82 24.87 -24.04
CA ALA A 42 32.34 26.01 -24.83
C ALA A 42 30.80 26.23 -24.93
N PHE A 43 30.26 27.06 -24.03
CA PHE A 43 29.20 27.99 -24.39
C PHE A 43 29.45 29.38 -23.76
N SER A 44 29.86 30.32 -24.61
CA SER A 44 29.91 31.75 -24.28
C SER A 44 28.89 32.48 -25.14
N ASN A 45 27.68 32.70 -24.61
CA ASN A 45 26.89 33.89 -24.87
C ASN A 45 25.69 33.95 -23.91
N GLN A 46 25.42 35.14 -23.38
CA GLN A 46 24.21 35.41 -22.62
C GLN A 46 23.04 35.63 -23.58
N THR A 47 21.90 35.00 -23.32
CA THR A 47 20.60 35.44 -23.84
C THR A 47 19.75 35.86 -22.65
N ASN A 48 19.39 37.15 -22.61
CA ASN A 48 18.61 37.72 -21.53
C ASN A 48 17.21 37.06 -21.48
N LEU A 49 16.96 36.27 -20.44
CA LEU A 49 15.60 35.92 -20.05
C LEU A 49 14.96 37.12 -19.34
N ILE A 50 13.65 37.28 -19.53
CA ILE A 50 12.91 38.49 -19.20
C ILE A 50 12.84 38.67 -17.67
N HIS A 51 13.09 39.90 -17.20
CA HIS A 51 12.86 40.27 -15.80
C HIS A 51 11.36 40.28 -15.49
N GLU A 52 10.88 39.23 -14.82
CA GLU A 52 9.70 39.27 -13.95
C GLU A 52 10.18 39.16 -12.49
N ASP A 53 9.48 39.81 -11.56
CA ASP A 53 9.99 40.06 -10.20
C ASP A 53 9.98 38.80 -9.30
N PRO A 54 11.13 38.36 -8.74
CA PRO A 54 11.19 37.28 -7.76
C PRO A 54 10.36 37.50 -6.47
N ALA A 55 9.87 38.71 -6.21
CA ALA A 55 9.10 39.04 -5.03
C ALA A 55 7.69 38.39 -4.99
N GLU A 56 7.04 38.11 -6.12
CA GLU A 56 5.65 37.58 -6.13
C GLU A 56 5.53 36.08 -5.76
N LEU A 57 6.64 35.32 -5.78
CA LEU A 57 6.60 33.87 -5.63
C LEU A 57 6.72 33.35 -4.19
N GLN A 58 6.97 34.24 -3.22
CA GLN A 58 7.14 33.88 -1.81
C GLN A 58 5.83 34.14 -1.05
N LYS A 59 5.64 33.46 0.09
CA LYS A 59 4.60 33.91 1.04
C LYS A 59 4.92 35.35 1.47
N ARG A 60 3.89 36.13 1.81
CA ARG A 60 4.03 37.58 2.16
C ARG A 60 4.92 37.87 3.38
N ASP A 61 5.35 36.84 4.10
CA ASP A 61 6.29 36.85 5.22
C ASP A 61 7.73 36.44 4.83
N GLY A 62 8.02 36.20 3.55
CA GLY A 62 9.31 35.70 3.07
C GLY A 62 9.54 34.20 3.28
N SER A 63 8.49 33.44 3.65
CA SER A 63 8.60 31.99 3.80
C SER A 63 8.43 31.25 2.47
N LYS A 64 9.16 30.14 2.34
CA LYS A 64 9.13 29.23 1.18
C LYS A 64 8.03 28.17 1.36
N TYR A 65 7.75 27.42 0.29
CA TYR A 65 6.74 26.38 0.27
C TYR A 65 7.36 24.98 0.30
N VAL A 66 6.75 24.07 1.07
CA VAL A 66 7.06 22.63 1.01
C VAL A 66 5.79 21.83 0.72
N PHE A 67 5.83 20.97 -0.28
CA PHE A 67 4.74 20.10 -0.69
C PHE A 67 5.00 18.63 -0.34
N MET A 68 3.95 17.82 -0.32
CA MET A 68 4.01 16.36 -0.21
C MET A 68 3.28 15.74 -1.41
N HIS A 69 3.90 14.80 -2.12
CA HIS A 69 3.28 14.13 -3.26
C HIS A 69 2.46 12.92 -2.81
N HIS A 70 1.16 12.86 -3.15
CA HIS A 70 0.27 11.74 -2.85
C HIS A 70 -0.02 10.96 -4.13
N VAL A 71 0.42 9.70 -4.15
CA VAL A 71 0.61 8.88 -5.34
C VAL A 71 -0.58 7.94 -5.57
N ARG A 72 -0.96 7.81 -6.85
CA ARG A 72 -1.62 6.62 -7.40
C ARG A 72 -0.49 5.75 -8.00
N PRO A 73 -0.47 4.42 -7.83
CA PRO A 73 0.62 3.63 -8.36
C PRO A 73 0.50 3.53 -9.88
N ILE A 74 1.64 3.35 -10.53
CA ILE A 74 1.74 3.23 -11.98
C ILE A 74 2.03 1.76 -12.31
N PHE A 75 1.26 1.18 -13.24
CA PHE A 75 1.66 -0.02 -13.95
C PHE A 75 1.44 0.19 -15.45
N PHE A 76 2.50 -0.04 -16.25
CA PHE A 76 2.47 0.25 -17.68
C PHE A 76 1.93 -0.92 -18.50
N VAL A 77 0.67 -0.83 -18.94
CA VAL A 77 0.17 -1.62 -20.08
C VAL A 77 0.09 -0.71 -21.30
N ARG A 78 1.13 -0.74 -22.15
CA ARG A 78 1.18 0.04 -23.40
C ARG A 78 0.22 -0.52 -24.46
N ILE A 79 -1.03 -0.08 -24.44
CA ILE A 79 -1.97 -0.33 -25.55
C ILE A 79 -1.75 0.70 -26.67
N ALA A 80 -1.30 0.25 -27.84
CA ALA A 80 -1.12 1.11 -29.00
C ALA A 80 -2.48 1.50 -29.61
N ARG A 81 -2.87 2.78 -29.49
CA ARG A 81 -4.11 3.30 -30.09
C ARG A 81 -3.98 3.47 -31.61
N ALA A 82 -4.53 2.54 -32.37
CA ALA A 82 -4.85 2.76 -33.78
C ALA A 82 -5.98 3.80 -33.92
N ARG A 83 -5.93 4.66 -34.95
CA ARG A 83 -6.99 5.65 -35.23
C ARG A 83 -8.11 5.01 -36.04
N PHE A 84 -9.32 4.97 -35.49
CA PHE A 84 -10.54 4.70 -36.26
C PHE A 84 -11.16 6.03 -36.71
N SER A 85 -11.08 6.32 -38.02
CA SER A 85 -11.65 7.53 -38.62
C SER A 85 -12.42 7.23 -39.91
N GLU A 86 -13.20 6.14 -39.91
CA GLU A 86 -14.16 5.79 -40.97
C GLU A 86 -15.15 4.75 -40.42
N PHE A 87 -16.39 5.16 -40.11
CA PHE A 87 -17.60 4.33 -40.17
C PHE A 87 -18.86 5.20 -39.94
N GLY A 88 -19.98 4.81 -40.57
CA GLY A 88 -21.19 5.64 -40.70
C GLY A 88 -22.15 5.64 -39.50
N VAL A 89 -23.28 6.32 -39.69
CA VAL A 89 -24.27 6.69 -38.65
C VAL A 89 -24.73 5.53 -37.75
N TRP A 90 -24.86 4.31 -38.30
CA TRP A 90 -25.28 3.13 -37.53
C TRP A 90 -24.30 2.71 -36.43
N GLY A 91 -23.00 3.04 -36.53
CA GLY A 91 -22.02 2.75 -35.49
C GLY A 91 -22.27 3.48 -34.16
N ARG A 92 -23.10 4.54 -34.16
CA ARG A 92 -23.37 5.34 -32.96
C ARG A 92 -24.45 4.76 -32.03
N LEU A 93 -25.24 3.78 -32.48
CA LEU A 93 -26.29 3.15 -31.65
C LEU A 93 -25.80 1.91 -30.88
N LEU A 94 -24.82 1.18 -31.42
CA LEU A 94 -24.26 0.01 -30.73
C LEU A 94 -23.28 0.39 -29.60
N ALA A 95 -22.63 1.55 -29.72
CA ALA A 95 -21.65 2.09 -28.78
C ALA A 95 -22.20 2.43 -27.38
N VAL A 96 -23.49 2.23 -27.12
CA VAL A 96 -24.18 2.56 -25.86
C VAL A 96 -24.53 1.31 -25.03
N ARG A 97 -24.30 0.09 -25.54
CA ARG A 97 -24.70 -1.16 -24.84
C ARG A 97 -23.64 -2.26 -24.74
N ILE A 98 -22.39 -2.02 -25.16
CA ILE A 98 -21.28 -2.97 -25.00
C ILE A 98 -20.14 -2.26 -24.24
N PHE A 99 -20.31 -2.08 -22.92
CA PHE A 99 -19.31 -1.42 -22.06
C PHE A 99 -19.38 -1.84 -20.57
N THR A 100 -19.57 -3.14 -20.31
CA THR A 100 -19.56 -3.72 -18.96
C THR A 100 -18.85 -5.08 -18.96
N ALA A 101 -18.18 -5.41 -17.84
CA ALA A 101 -17.57 -6.71 -17.53
C ALA A 101 -16.29 -7.11 -18.32
N THR A 102 -15.25 -6.27 -18.31
CA THR A 102 -13.85 -6.77 -18.28
C THR A 102 -12.96 -5.79 -17.51
N TYR A 103 -12.93 -5.92 -16.17
CA TYR A 103 -12.04 -5.15 -15.30
C TYR A 103 -11.00 -6.08 -14.67
N PHE A 104 -9.77 -6.06 -15.17
CA PHE A 104 -8.63 -6.66 -14.48
C PHE A 104 -8.26 -5.80 -13.26
N LEU A 105 -7.94 -6.44 -12.13
CA LEU A 105 -7.60 -5.78 -10.88
C LEU A 105 -6.20 -5.13 -10.92
N VAL A 106 -6.10 -3.97 -11.56
CA VAL A 106 -5.01 -3.02 -11.33
C VAL A 106 -5.30 -2.28 -10.03
N LEU A 107 -4.82 -2.83 -8.91
CA LEU A 107 -5.02 -2.22 -7.59
C LEU A 107 -4.23 -0.92 -7.45
N ALA A 108 -4.94 0.14 -7.07
CA ALA A 108 -4.37 1.45 -6.86
C ALA A 108 -4.41 1.86 -5.38
N LEU A 109 -3.31 2.41 -4.88
CA LEU A 109 -3.06 2.80 -3.48
C LEU A 109 -4.28 3.46 -2.81
N THR A 110 -4.86 4.46 -3.48
CA THR A 110 -5.98 5.26 -2.98
C THR A 110 -7.36 4.73 -3.38
N TYR A 111 -7.46 3.62 -4.14
CA TYR A 111 -8.75 3.01 -4.52
C TYR A 111 -9.62 2.61 -3.31
N PRO A 112 -9.10 1.94 -2.25
CA PRO A 112 -9.90 1.58 -1.09
C PRO A 112 -9.95 2.65 0.00
N TYR A 113 -9.27 3.80 -0.16
CA TYR A 113 -9.24 4.85 0.87
C TYR A 113 -10.66 5.36 1.14
N VAL A 114 -11.12 5.29 2.37
CA VAL A 114 -12.36 5.96 2.78
C VAL A 114 -12.06 7.40 3.20
N TYR A 115 -13.11 8.18 3.45
CA TYR A 115 -13.00 9.55 3.96
C TYR A 115 -12.11 9.65 5.22
N ALA A 116 -12.16 8.65 6.10
CA ALA A 116 -11.33 8.60 7.31
C ALA A 116 -9.82 8.45 7.01
N ASP A 117 -9.43 7.71 5.97
CA ASP A 117 -8.01 7.58 5.58
C ASP A 117 -7.46 8.91 5.09
N TRP A 118 -8.24 9.59 4.24
CA TRP A 118 -7.91 10.94 3.75
C TRP A 118 -7.84 11.94 4.89
N LEU A 119 -8.81 11.96 5.81
CA LEU A 119 -8.81 12.88 6.97
C LEU A 119 -7.60 12.64 7.88
N ASP A 120 -7.24 11.39 8.13
CA ASP A 120 -6.04 11.03 8.90
C ASP A 120 -4.74 11.47 8.21
N ASP A 121 -4.65 11.30 6.88
CA ASP A 121 -3.51 11.78 6.08
C ASP A 121 -3.41 13.32 6.12
N MET A 122 -4.51 14.05 5.92
CA MET A 122 -4.53 15.51 6.00
C MET A 122 -3.98 16.01 7.35
N ASN A 123 -4.44 15.39 8.45
CA ASN A 123 -4.00 15.73 9.79
C ASN A 123 -2.51 15.42 10.02
N LYS A 124 -2.05 14.23 9.62
CA LYS A 124 -0.63 13.82 9.76
C LYS A 124 0.31 14.69 8.93
N ILE A 125 -0.06 14.99 7.68
CA ILE A 125 0.74 15.79 6.75
C ILE A 125 0.81 17.25 7.22
N ALA A 126 -0.32 17.86 7.56
CA ALA A 126 -0.38 19.24 8.05
C ALA A 126 0.35 19.43 9.40
N ALA A 127 0.31 18.44 10.30
CA ALA A 127 1.01 18.48 11.59
C ALA A 127 2.55 18.60 11.47
N LYS A 128 3.13 18.25 10.31
CA LYS A 128 4.57 18.47 10.02
C LYS A 128 4.87 19.81 9.35
N GLY A 129 3.85 20.62 9.07
CA GLY A 129 3.98 21.94 8.46
C GLY A 129 4.02 21.93 6.94
N ILE A 130 3.66 20.84 6.26
CA ILE A 130 3.51 20.82 4.80
C ILE A 130 2.44 21.84 4.37
N ASP A 131 2.74 22.63 3.34
CA ASP A 131 1.84 23.70 2.85
C ASP A 131 0.72 23.14 1.96
N ALA A 132 1.05 22.15 1.12
CA ALA A 132 0.10 21.55 0.19
C ALA A 132 0.43 20.11 -0.20
N ILE A 133 -0.59 19.39 -0.68
CA ILE A 133 -0.48 18.02 -1.22
C ILE A 133 -0.68 18.04 -2.74
N ALA A 134 0.27 17.47 -3.47
CA ALA A 134 0.13 17.20 -4.90
C ALA A 134 -0.69 15.90 -5.08
N LEU A 135 -1.90 15.98 -5.61
CA LEU A 135 -2.77 14.82 -5.86
C LEU A 135 -2.46 14.24 -7.25
N ASN A 136 -1.78 13.10 -7.29
CA ASN A 136 -1.48 12.41 -8.55
C ASN A 136 -2.77 11.81 -9.16
N ILE A 137 -3.08 12.13 -10.42
CA ILE A 137 -4.28 11.65 -11.11
C ILE A 137 -4.03 11.27 -12.58
N GLY A 138 -4.66 10.18 -13.00
CA GLY A 138 -4.76 9.70 -14.38
C GLY A 138 -6.22 9.69 -14.90
N SER A 139 -6.52 8.73 -15.79
CA SER A 139 -7.79 8.71 -16.54
C SER A 139 -9.05 8.42 -15.73
N ASP A 140 -8.97 7.58 -14.70
CA ASP A 140 -10.13 6.78 -14.30
C ASP A 140 -11.20 7.57 -13.52
N THR A 141 -12.44 7.06 -13.59
CA THR A 141 -13.60 7.65 -12.91
C THR A 141 -13.44 7.70 -11.40
N TRP A 142 -13.00 6.59 -10.78
CA TRP A 142 -12.84 6.46 -9.33
C TRP A 142 -11.81 7.46 -8.76
N GLN A 143 -10.78 7.82 -9.54
CA GLN A 143 -9.76 8.78 -9.11
C GLN A 143 -10.35 10.18 -8.91
N ARG A 144 -11.35 10.57 -9.70
CA ARG A 144 -12.08 11.83 -9.51
C ARG A 144 -12.92 11.81 -8.23
N THR A 145 -13.50 10.66 -7.87
CA THR A 145 -14.17 10.48 -6.57
C THR A 145 -13.18 10.67 -5.42
N GLN A 146 -11.99 10.07 -5.50
CA GLN A 146 -10.99 10.19 -4.45
C GLN A 146 -10.41 11.59 -4.30
N VAL A 147 -10.27 12.36 -5.38
CA VAL A 147 -9.93 13.79 -5.28
C VAL A 147 -11.07 14.60 -4.63
N ALA A 148 -12.35 14.29 -4.91
CA ALA A 148 -13.46 14.92 -4.22
C ALA A 148 -13.46 14.61 -2.70
N THR A 149 -13.23 13.34 -2.35
CA THR A 149 -13.06 12.90 -0.95
C THR A 149 -11.89 13.62 -0.26
N ALA A 150 -10.75 13.76 -0.95
CA ALA A 150 -9.58 14.47 -0.44
C ALA A 150 -9.87 15.97 -0.20
N TYR A 151 -10.53 16.66 -1.13
CA TYR A 151 -10.91 18.06 -0.95
C TYR A 151 -11.89 18.27 0.21
N GLN A 152 -12.86 17.38 0.37
CA GLN A 152 -13.80 17.41 1.51
C GLN A 152 -13.07 17.14 2.84
N ALA A 153 -12.19 16.13 2.89
CA ALA A 153 -11.38 15.84 4.08
C ALA A 153 -10.41 16.98 4.45
N ALA A 154 -9.78 17.63 3.47
CA ALA A 154 -8.91 18.78 3.70
C ALA A 154 -9.67 19.97 4.32
N LYS A 155 -10.90 20.21 3.86
CA LYS A 155 -11.80 21.24 4.40
C LYS A 155 -12.22 20.91 5.82
N ASP A 156 -12.73 19.71 6.05
CA ASP A 156 -13.30 19.29 7.33
C ASP A 156 -12.23 19.01 8.39
N SER A 157 -10.97 18.79 8.00
CA SER A 157 -9.83 18.70 8.94
C SER A 157 -9.59 19.96 9.77
N GLY A 158 -10.05 21.14 9.29
CA GLY A 158 -9.78 22.43 9.92
C GLY A 158 -8.30 22.88 9.87
N THR A 159 -7.37 22.02 9.44
CA THR A 159 -5.91 22.29 9.42
C THR A 159 -5.50 23.41 8.46
N GLY A 160 -6.36 23.73 7.49
CA GLY A 160 -6.09 24.70 6.43
C GLY A 160 -5.21 24.19 5.28
N ILE A 161 -4.74 22.93 5.33
CA ILE A 161 -3.93 22.26 4.31
C ILE A 161 -4.49 22.47 2.90
N LYS A 162 -3.61 22.70 1.92
CA LYS A 162 -4.00 22.92 0.53
C LYS A 162 -3.76 21.69 -0.33
N LEU A 163 -4.48 21.56 -1.43
CA LEU A 163 -4.34 20.50 -2.43
C LEU A 163 -4.17 21.13 -3.81
N PHE A 164 -3.54 20.41 -4.73
CA PHE A 164 -3.54 20.74 -6.15
C PHE A 164 -3.45 19.48 -7.01
N TYR A 165 -3.77 19.60 -8.29
CA TYR A 165 -3.63 18.51 -9.24
C TYR A 165 -2.18 18.33 -9.70
N SER A 166 -1.69 17.09 -9.61
CA SER A 166 -0.56 16.59 -10.38
C SER A 166 -1.08 15.62 -11.44
N PHE A 167 -1.28 16.12 -12.67
CA PHE A 167 -1.75 15.28 -13.77
C PHE A 167 -0.66 14.32 -14.25
N ASP A 168 -0.91 13.02 -14.32
CA ASP A 168 0.07 12.05 -14.82
C ASP A 168 -0.25 11.61 -16.24
N PHE A 169 0.39 12.29 -17.19
CA PHE A 169 0.22 12.06 -18.61
C PHE A 169 0.85 10.74 -19.12
N THR A 170 1.46 9.94 -18.24
CA THR A 170 1.78 8.54 -18.57
C THR A 170 0.56 7.62 -18.54
N ALA A 171 -0.49 8.00 -17.80
CA ALA A 171 -1.74 7.25 -17.65
C ALA A 171 -3.02 8.08 -17.88
N MET A 172 -2.92 9.25 -18.54
CA MET A 172 -4.07 9.97 -19.08
C MET A 172 -3.73 10.69 -20.39
N PRO A 173 -4.70 10.88 -21.31
CA PRO A 173 -4.48 11.70 -22.49
C PRO A 173 -4.29 13.18 -22.12
N CYS A 174 -3.51 13.89 -22.94
CA CYS A 174 -3.44 15.36 -22.94
C CYS A 174 -4.75 16.02 -23.48
N ASP A 175 -5.91 15.69 -22.89
CA ASP A 175 -7.20 16.30 -23.23
C ASP A 175 -7.37 17.64 -22.51
N LEU A 176 -7.11 18.73 -23.23
CA LEU A 176 -7.20 20.09 -22.71
C LEU A 176 -8.58 20.42 -22.11
N ALA A 177 -9.69 19.87 -22.62
CA ALA A 177 -11.02 20.18 -22.13
C ALA A 177 -11.31 19.49 -20.78
N ASP A 178 -10.94 18.21 -20.63
CA ASP A 178 -11.03 17.49 -19.35
C ASP A 178 -10.08 18.09 -18.30
N LEU A 179 -8.87 18.50 -18.67
CA LEU A 179 -7.94 19.20 -17.79
C LEU A 179 -8.51 20.53 -17.26
N VAL A 180 -8.99 21.40 -18.16
CA VAL A 180 -9.60 22.69 -17.78
C VAL A 180 -10.82 22.47 -16.89
N ALA A 181 -11.68 21.50 -17.22
CA ALA A 181 -12.87 21.19 -16.43
C ALA A 181 -12.51 20.68 -15.01
N ARG A 182 -11.50 19.80 -14.89
CA ARG A 182 -11.03 19.29 -13.59
C ARG A 182 -10.46 20.42 -12.72
N VAL A 183 -9.57 21.27 -13.26
CA VAL A 183 -8.99 22.38 -12.50
C VAL A 183 -10.06 23.38 -12.06
N ASN A 184 -10.95 23.78 -12.96
CA ASN A 184 -12.00 24.76 -12.66
C ASN A 184 -13.07 24.25 -11.68
N LEU A 185 -13.21 22.93 -11.48
CA LEU A 185 -14.08 22.34 -10.46
C LEU A 185 -13.64 22.70 -9.02
N TYR A 186 -12.35 22.88 -8.78
CA TYR A 186 -11.80 23.19 -7.45
C TYR A 186 -11.14 24.56 -7.35
N ALA A 187 -11.02 25.33 -8.45
CA ALA A 187 -10.41 26.66 -8.49
C ALA A 187 -10.88 27.65 -7.40
N SER A 188 -12.15 27.56 -6.95
CA SER A 188 -12.74 28.39 -5.90
C SER A 188 -12.88 27.69 -4.53
N HIS A 189 -12.36 26.47 -4.38
CA HIS A 189 -12.45 25.70 -3.14
C HIS A 189 -11.48 26.25 -2.07
N PRO A 190 -11.87 26.39 -0.78
CA PRO A 190 -11.02 26.99 0.26
C PRO A 190 -9.69 26.24 0.52
N ASN A 191 -9.59 24.98 0.09
CA ASN A 191 -8.38 24.16 0.18
C ASN A 191 -7.62 24.01 -1.15
N GLN A 192 -8.00 24.72 -2.22
CA GLN A 192 -7.18 24.77 -3.43
C GLN A 192 -5.89 25.56 -3.17
N PHE A 193 -4.74 25.03 -3.55
CA PHE A 193 -3.47 25.75 -3.49
C PHE A 193 -3.41 26.79 -4.62
N THR A 194 -2.97 28.01 -4.29
CA THR A 194 -2.84 29.12 -5.22
C THR A 194 -1.57 29.92 -4.97
N VAL A 195 -0.98 30.47 -6.04
CA VAL A 195 0.21 31.33 -6.01
C VAL A 195 -0.13 32.62 -6.75
N GLY A 196 0.00 33.78 -6.10
CA GLY A 196 -0.44 35.07 -6.67
C GLY A 196 -1.93 35.12 -7.05
N GLY A 197 -2.79 34.28 -6.44
CA GLY A 197 -4.19 34.11 -6.82
C GLY A 197 -4.45 33.27 -8.08
N LYS A 198 -3.39 32.70 -8.68
CA LYS A 198 -3.47 31.73 -9.78
C LYS A 198 -3.63 30.31 -9.22
N VAL A 199 -4.40 29.46 -9.90
CA VAL A 199 -4.65 28.07 -9.49
C VAL A 199 -3.42 27.21 -9.76
N PHE A 200 -2.85 26.57 -8.75
CA PHE A 200 -1.62 25.79 -8.94
C PHE A 200 -1.90 24.44 -9.62
N ILE A 201 -1.06 24.11 -10.62
CA ILE A 201 -1.15 22.89 -11.42
C ILE A 201 0.26 22.33 -11.64
N SER A 202 0.48 21.06 -11.29
CA SER A 202 1.66 20.31 -11.69
C SER A 202 1.30 19.12 -12.58
N SER A 203 2.32 18.40 -13.04
CA SER A 203 2.16 17.15 -13.76
C SER A 203 3.40 16.28 -13.70
N TYR A 204 3.22 15.01 -14.02
CA TYR A 204 4.29 14.09 -14.42
C TYR A 204 4.15 13.82 -15.93
N SER A 205 5.22 14.11 -16.69
CA SER A 205 5.19 14.40 -18.13
C SER A 205 4.21 15.54 -18.50
N GLY A 206 3.84 15.65 -19.77
CA GLY A 206 2.97 16.70 -20.31
C GLY A 206 3.45 17.31 -21.63
N ASP A 207 4.46 16.71 -22.25
CA ASP A 207 4.95 17.00 -23.59
C ASP A 207 3.83 16.98 -24.64
N CYS A 208 2.86 16.07 -24.52
CA CYS A 208 1.77 15.92 -25.48
C CYS A 208 0.77 17.09 -25.58
N LEU A 209 0.83 18.08 -24.67
CA LEU A 209 0.12 19.36 -24.82
C LEU A 209 0.90 20.36 -25.71
N GLY A 210 2.23 20.27 -25.72
CA GLY A 210 3.12 21.31 -26.22
C GLY A 210 2.96 22.66 -25.48
N ASN A 211 3.84 23.61 -25.76
CA ASN A 211 3.76 24.96 -25.18
C ASN A 211 2.40 25.64 -25.47
N ALA A 212 1.77 25.36 -26.62
CA ALA A 212 0.46 25.90 -26.97
C ALA A 212 -0.70 25.32 -26.13
N GLY A 213 -0.69 24.02 -25.84
CA GLY A 213 -1.69 23.40 -24.96
C GLY A 213 -1.55 23.86 -23.51
N TRP A 214 -0.33 23.98 -23.00
CA TRP A 214 -0.08 24.56 -21.67
C TRP A 214 -0.47 26.03 -21.58
N ALA A 215 -0.15 26.86 -22.58
CA ALA A 215 -0.62 28.25 -22.63
C ALA A 215 -2.16 28.34 -22.62
N SER A 216 -2.82 27.43 -23.35
CA SER A 216 -4.29 27.36 -23.41
C SER A 216 -4.91 26.88 -22.09
N LEU A 217 -4.28 25.94 -21.38
CA LEU A 217 -4.70 25.51 -20.05
C LEU A 217 -4.59 26.67 -19.05
N LYS A 218 -3.43 27.35 -19.04
CA LYS A 218 -3.14 28.51 -18.19
C LYS A 218 -4.18 29.62 -18.36
N ALA A 219 -4.49 29.98 -19.60
CA ALA A 219 -5.46 31.03 -19.92
C ALA A 219 -6.90 30.69 -19.50
N GLN A 220 -7.30 29.41 -19.58
CA GLN A 220 -8.67 28.96 -19.27
C GLN A 220 -8.90 28.62 -17.78
N THR A 221 -7.84 28.59 -16.97
CA THR A 221 -7.88 28.23 -15.53
C THR A 221 -7.33 29.31 -14.61
N ASN A 222 -6.78 30.40 -15.16
CA ASN A 222 -5.89 31.33 -14.44
C ASN A 222 -4.78 30.56 -13.70
N GLY A 223 -4.11 29.65 -14.41
CA GLY A 223 -3.20 28.67 -13.83
C GLY A 223 -1.82 29.23 -13.45
N TYR A 224 -1.19 28.63 -12.45
CA TYR A 224 0.25 28.65 -12.20
C TYR A 224 0.79 27.26 -12.54
N LEU A 225 1.66 27.17 -13.54
CA LEU A 225 2.13 25.90 -14.09
C LEU A 225 3.51 25.52 -13.54
N MET A 226 3.59 24.37 -12.86
CA MET A 226 4.83 23.72 -12.44
C MET A 226 4.85 22.23 -12.84
N PRO A 227 4.92 21.89 -14.14
CA PRO A 227 5.01 20.50 -14.57
C PRO A 227 6.44 19.95 -14.45
N PHE A 228 6.58 18.63 -14.38
CA PHE A 228 7.81 17.92 -14.72
C PHE A 228 7.63 17.31 -16.11
N ILE A 229 8.35 17.86 -17.10
CA ILE A 229 8.36 17.38 -18.48
C ILE A 229 9.78 16.92 -18.83
N TRP A 230 9.90 15.70 -19.34
CA TRP A 230 11.15 15.09 -19.77
C TRP A 230 11.72 15.76 -21.02
N GLY A 231 13.05 15.93 -21.09
CA GLY A 231 13.73 16.39 -22.30
C GLY A 231 13.72 17.91 -22.51
N LEU A 232 13.34 18.70 -21.49
CA LEU A 232 13.37 20.17 -21.55
C LEU A 232 14.75 20.76 -21.22
N GLU A 233 15.71 19.93 -20.81
CA GLU A 233 17.09 20.31 -20.51
C GLU A 233 17.74 21.10 -21.66
N GLY A 234 18.15 22.35 -21.39
CA GLY A 234 18.70 23.26 -22.41
C GLY A 234 17.67 23.88 -23.37
N SER A 235 16.38 23.61 -23.20
CA SER A 235 15.29 24.12 -24.06
C SER A 235 14.11 24.77 -23.30
N PHE A 236 14.19 24.94 -21.98
CA PHE A 236 13.16 25.60 -21.16
C PHE A 236 12.69 26.97 -21.69
N ASN A 237 13.56 27.73 -22.36
CA ASN A 237 13.22 29.01 -22.99
C ASN A 237 12.22 28.90 -24.15
N GLN A 238 11.99 27.70 -24.69
CA GLN A 238 10.98 27.39 -25.70
C GLN A 238 9.58 27.12 -25.09
N TRP A 239 9.48 27.11 -23.75
CA TRP A 239 8.26 26.81 -22.99
C TRP A 239 7.78 28.00 -22.12
N PRO A 240 7.62 29.22 -22.68
CA PRO A 240 7.24 30.42 -21.92
C PRO A 240 5.83 30.36 -21.29
N ALA A 241 5.02 29.34 -21.59
CA ALA A 241 3.79 29.09 -20.84
C ALA A 241 4.05 28.75 -19.36
N LEU A 242 5.18 28.11 -19.05
CA LEU A 242 5.46 27.57 -17.73
C LEU A 242 5.90 28.67 -16.75
N ASP A 243 5.28 28.71 -15.56
CA ASP A 243 5.68 29.63 -14.49
C ASP A 243 6.88 29.08 -13.71
N SER A 244 6.96 27.76 -13.58
CA SER A 244 8.01 27.00 -12.91
C SER A 244 8.18 25.62 -13.55
N TRP A 245 9.27 24.92 -13.24
CA TRP A 245 9.47 23.51 -13.57
C TRP A 245 10.18 22.82 -12.40
N TYR A 246 9.77 21.60 -12.08
CA TYR A 246 10.35 20.84 -10.96
C TYR A 246 11.05 19.56 -11.43
N CYS A 247 12.19 19.25 -10.83
CA CYS A 247 12.93 18.03 -11.14
C CYS A 247 12.47 16.85 -10.26
N TRP A 248 11.71 15.91 -10.82
CA TRP A 248 11.27 14.71 -10.09
C TRP A 248 12.44 13.90 -9.51
N GLY A 249 13.42 13.55 -10.35
CA GLY A 249 14.53 12.65 -10.00
C GLY A 249 15.65 13.27 -9.14
N CYS A 250 15.58 14.56 -8.82
CA CYS A 250 16.66 15.28 -8.12
C CYS A 250 16.73 15.01 -6.60
N ALA A 251 15.91 14.10 -6.06
CA ALA A 251 16.04 13.63 -4.69
C ALA A 251 17.21 12.65 -4.50
N TRP A 252 17.58 11.88 -5.53
CA TRP A 252 18.54 10.76 -5.46
C TRP A 252 19.74 10.93 -6.39
N PRO A 253 20.91 10.32 -6.10
CA PRO A 253 22.04 10.31 -7.02
C PRO A 253 21.76 9.38 -8.21
N GLN A 254 22.08 9.85 -9.42
CA GLN A 254 21.92 9.09 -10.66
C GLN A 254 23.16 8.22 -10.92
N GLY A 255 23.54 7.39 -9.95
CA GLY A 255 24.72 6.53 -9.96
C GLY A 255 25.36 6.33 -8.58
N ASP A 256 26.50 5.64 -8.57
CA ASP A 256 27.30 5.36 -7.37
C ASP A 256 28.13 6.58 -6.92
N TYR A 257 27.47 7.52 -6.25
CA TYR A 257 28.08 8.69 -5.61
C TYR A 257 27.13 9.26 -4.55
N ASP A 258 27.64 10.08 -3.62
CA ASP A 258 26.80 10.77 -2.63
C ASP A 258 26.01 11.88 -3.34
N LYS A 259 24.71 12.06 -3.04
CA LYS A 259 23.92 13.12 -3.69
C LYS A 259 24.52 14.48 -3.38
N ASN A 260 24.74 15.29 -4.42
CA ASN A 260 25.20 16.67 -4.33
C ASN A 260 24.17 17.62 -4.98
N THR A 261 24.60 18.85 -5.29
CA THR A 261 23.80 19.90 -5.93
C THR A 261 24.22 20.18 -7.38
N ASP A 262 24.97 19.30 -8.05
CA ASP A 262 25.42 19.52 -9.44
C ASP A 262 24.23 19.69 -10.41
N ASP A 263 23.19 18.87 -10.20
CA ASP A 263 21.93 18.89 -10.95
C ASP A 263 21.09 20.12 -10.59
N ASP A 264 20.89 20.43 -9.31
CA ASP A 264 20.18 21.63 -8.89
C ASP A 264 20.82 22.90 -9.48
N ASN A 265 22.15 23.02 -9.40
CA ASN A 265 22.88 24.16 -9.95
C ASN A 265 22.77 24.25 -11.48
N TYR A 266 22.72 23.11 -12.18
CA TYR A 266 22.45 23.07 -13.62
C TYR A 266 21.06 23.65 -13.94
N TYR A 267 20.00 23.21 -13.25
CA TYR A 267 18.65 23.73 -13.51
C TYR A 267 18.50 25.19 -13.06
N ILE A 268 19.06 25.59 -11.91
CA ILE A 268 19.11 26.99 -11.45
C ILE A 268 19.78 27.89 -12.50
N SER A 269 20.81 27.41 -13.21
CA SER A 269 21.48 28.19 -14.26
C SER A 269 20.60 28.48 -15.49
N GLN A 270 19.50 27.74 -15.69
CA GLN A 270 18.58 27.89 -16.82
C GLN A 270 17.20 28.45 -16.44
N LEU A 271 16.76 28.23 -15.20
CA LEU A 271 15.43 28.60 -14.69
C LEU A 271 15.46 29.69 -13.61
N GLY A 272 16.59 29.92 -12.93
CA GLY A 272 16.68 30.82 -11.79
C GLY A 272 15.68 30.43 -10.69
N THR A 273 14.87 31.40 -10.24
CA THR A 273 13.81 31.20 -9.23
C THR A 273 12.60 30.42 -9.71
N LYS A 274 12.51 30.10 -11.02
CA LYS A 274 11.51 29.20 -11.60
C LYS A 274 11.84 27.71 -11.38
N TYR A 275 13.00 27.40 -10.78
CA TYR A 275 13.37 26.03 -10.42
C TYR A 275 12.72 25.56 -9.10
N ALA A 276 12.22 24.33 -9.11
CA ALA A 276 11.80 23.56 -7.96
C ALA A 276 12.43 22.16 -7.99
N THR A 277 12.54 21.51 -6.84
CA THR A 277 13.32 20.27 -6.71
C THR A 277 12.76 19.36 -5.62
N THR A 278 13.14 18.09 -5.64
CA THR A 278 12.61 17.05 -4.75
C THR A 278 13.55 16.66 -3.62
N VAL A 279 12.95 16.09 -2.58
CA VAL A 279 13.63 15.48 -1.42
C VAL A 279 12.96 14.16 -1.05
N SER A 280 13.79 13.16 -0.75
CA SER A 280 13.37 11.81 -0.35
C SER A 280 14.47 11.12 0.48
N GLY A 281 14.17 9.94 1.02
CA GLY A 281 15.13 9.11 1.76
C GLY A 281 15.68 7.90 1.00
N TRP A 282 14.87 7.25 0.17
CA TRP A 282 15.21 5.95 -0.43
C TRP A 282 14.50 5.79 -1.78
N LEU A 283 14.99 4.91 -2.65
CA LEU A 283 14.27 4.49 -3.87
C LEU A 283 14.67 3.06 -4.23
N TYR A 284 13.71 2.15 -4.16
CA TYR A 284 13.90 0.72 -4.43
C TYR A 284 12.62 0.10 -5.00
N THR A 285 12.78 -0.61 -6.11
CA THR A 285 11.72 -1.33 -6.82
C THR A 285 12.15 -2.78 -7.05
N HIS A 286 11.22 -3.71 -6.93
CA HIS A 286 11.47 -5.13 -7.21
C HIS A 286 10.23 -5.78 -7.82
N LEU A 287 9.95 -5.34 -9.05
CA LEU A 287 8.86 -5.78 -9.91
C LEU A 287 9.45 -6.30 -11.23
N SER A 288 8.70 -7.14 -11.97
CA SER A 288 9.20 -7.81 -13.17
C SER A 288 9.54 -6.88 -14.34
N ASP A 289 8.94 -5.68 -14.38
CA ASP A 289 9.24 -4.59 -15.31
C ASP A 289 10.12 -3.50 -14.69
N LYS A 290 10.36 -3.53 -13.36
CA LYS A 290 11.01 -2.46 -12.59
C LYS A 290 11.78 -3.03 -11.38
N ASN A 291 13.05 -3.38 -11.58
CA ASN A 291 13.95 -3.95 -10.56
C ASN A 291 15.25 -3.13 -10.43
N PHE A 292 15.24 -2.05 -9.63
CA PHE A 292 16.39 -1.17 -9.41
C PHE A 292 16.43 -0.54 -8.01
N TYR A 293 17.61 -0.05 -7.63
CA TYR A 293 17.89 0.72 -6.43
C TYR A 293 18.64 2.01 -6.82
N LEU A 294 18.29 3.16 -6.23
CA LEU A 294 19.15 4.36 -6.22
C LEU A 294 19.68 4.61 -4.81
N ARG A 295 20.92 5.10 -4.70
CA ARG A 295 21.67 5.14 -3.43
C ARG A 295 21.06 6.12 -2.41
N GLY A 296 20.37 5.56 -1.43
CA GLY A 296 19.80 6.25 -0.25
C GLY A 296 20.73 6.31 0.97
N ASP A 297 21.95 5.77 0.84
CA ASP A 297 23.01 5.84 1.83
C ASP A 297 23.58 7.28 1.99
N ASP A 298 24.69 7.45 2.73
CA ASP A 298 25.25 8.73 3.15
C ASP A 298 24.21 9.68 3.80
N TRP A 299 23.34 9.11 4.63
CA TRP A 299 22.24 9.81 5.29
C TRP A 299 21.37 10.66 4.32
N LEU A 300 21.08 10.16 3.11
CA LEU A 300 20.51 10.92 1.99
C LEU A 300 19.46 11.97 2.39
N ILE A 301 18.39 11.58 3.12
CA ILE A 301 17.32 12.51 3.55
C ILE A 301 17.86 13.74 4.31
N VAL A 302 18.85 13.54 5.18
CA VAL A 302 19.47 14.58 6.00
C VAL A 302 20.40 15.45 5.15
N ASN A 303 21.28 14.82 4.36
CA ASN A 303 22.22 15.52 3.49
C ASN A 303 21.49 16.34 2.41
N ARG A 304 20.41 15.80 1.84
CA ARG A 304 19.55 16.47 0.86
C ARG A 304 18.87 17.69 1.47
N TRP A 305 18.26 17.58 2.66
CA TRP A 305 17.69 18.75 3.33
C TRP A 305 18.73 19.84 3.66
N GLU A 306 19.92 19.46 4.10
CA GLU A 306 21.02 20.40 4.37
C GLU A 306 21.54 21.10 3.11
N GLN A 307 21.48 20.44 1.95
CA GLN A 307 21.77 21.04 0.64
C GLN A 307 20.67 22.01 0.19
N LEU A 308 19.40 21.62 0.33
CA LEU A 308 18.27 22.49 -0.03
C LEU A 308 18.20 23.74 0.84
N MET A 309 18.67 23.67 2.09
CA MET A 309 18.87 24.84 2.95
C MET A 309 19.95 25.80 2.42
N GLN A 310 21.01 25.32 1.79
CA GLN A 310 22.03 26.16 1.14
C GLN A 310 21.46 26.83 -0.13
N LEU A 311 20.56 26.14 -0.84
CA LEU A 311 19.87 26.63 -2.04
C LEU A 311 18.57 27.42 -1.76
N ARG A 312 18.19 27.63 -0.49
CA ARG A 312 16.90 28.26 -0.10
C ARG A 312 16.70 29.67 -0.71
N SER A 313 17.78 30.40 -0.98
CA SER A 313 17.69 31.73 -1.60
C SER A 313 17.10 31.66 -3.01
N THR A 314 17.52 30.70 -3.84
CA THR A 314 17.07 30.53 -5.23
C THR A 314 15.79 29.69 -5.34
N LEU A 315 15.62 28.67 -4.51
CA LEU A 315 14.46 27.78 -4.55
C LEU A 315 13.18 28.46 -4.06
N THR A 316 12.06 28.20 -4.74
CA THR A 316 10.72 28.66 -4.31
C THR A 316 9.91 27.54 -3.65
N PHE A 317 9.92 26.36 -4.29
CA PHE A 317 9.18 25.17 -3.89
C PHE A 317 10.14 23.99 -3.71
N VAL A 318 9.88 23.16 -2.69
CA VAL A 318 10.47 21.83 -2.54
C VAL A 318 9.34 20.81 -2.37
N GLU A 319 9.42 19.69 -3.06
CA GLU A 319 8.39 18.64 -3.01
C GLU A 319 8.96 17.35 -2.40
N MET A 320 8.30 16.86 -1.35
CA MET A 320 8.63 15.57 -0.72
C MET A 320 8.01 14.45 -1.56
N VAL A 321 8.87 13.58 -2.10
CA VAL A 321 8.48 12.41 -2.88
C VAL A 321 8.79 11.14 -2.06
N THR A 322 7.79 10.39 -1.58
CA THR A 322 6.33 10.60 -1.68
C THR A 322 5.63 10.29 -0.35
N TRP A 323 4.32 10.49 -0.25
CA TRP A 323 3.57 10.07 0.93
C TRP A 323 3.40 8.55 1.00
N ASN A 324 3.18 7.87 -0.12
CA ASN A 324 2.57 6.55 -0.15
C ASN A 324 2.99 5.64 -1.33
N ASP A 325 4.03 5.95 -2.11
CA ASP A 325 4.51 5.01 -3.13
C ASP A 325 5.35 3.87 -2.54
N TYR A 326 4.63 2.88 -1.99
CA TYR A 326 5.21 1.62 -1.53
C TYR A 326 5.74 0.73 -2.68
N GLY A 327 5.45 1.07 -3.94
CA GLY A 327 6.02 0.41 -5.12
C GLY A 327 7.44 0.88 -5.43
N GLU A 328 7.75 2.14 -5.12
CA GLU A 328 9.07 2.76 -5.32
C GLU A 328 9.90 2.88 -4.04
N SER A 329 9.34 2.56 -2.87
CA SER A 329 9.99 2.64 -1.56
C SER A 329 10.43 4.05 -1.13
N ASP A 330 9.86 5.11 -1.72
CA ASP A 330 10.16 6.50 -1.36
C ASP A 330 9.15 7.13 -0.37
N TYR A 331 8.17 6.34 0.06
CA TYR A 331 7.07 6.77 0.93
C TYR A 331 7.55 7.29 2.30
N PHE A 332 6.84 8.31 2.79
CA PHE A 332 7.00 8.93 4.12
C PHE A 332 5.86 8.57 5.09
N GLY A 333 4.70 8.15 4.58
CA GLY A 333 3.50 7.88 5.34
C GLY A 333 3.42 6.46 5.93
N PRO A 334 2.41 6.20 6.78
CA PRO A 334 2.13 4.86 7.29
C PRO A 334 1.61 3.94 6.17
N PHE A 335 1.95 2.65 6.23
CA PHE A 335 1.52 1.67 5.22
C PHE A 335 -0.01 1.50 5.22
N LYS A 336 -0.66 1.91 4.12
CA LYS A 336 -2.11 1.98 3.92
C LYS A 336 -2.51 1.59 2.49
N GLY A 337 -3.78 1.25 2.27
CA GLY A 337 -4.37 1.19 0.94
C GLY A 337 -4.02 -0.05 0.09
N ALA A 338 -4.52 -0.07 -1.14
CA ALA A 338 -4.41 -1.25 -2.01
C ALA A 338 -3.06 -1.24 -2.75
N GLN A 339 -2.25 -2.22 -2.40
CA GLN A 339 -0.88 -2.35 -2.89
C GLN A 339 -0.83 -2.86 -4.34
N PRO A 340 0.13 -2.40 -5.17
CA PRO A 340 0.44 -3.06 -6.42
C PRO A 340 0.90 -4.50 -6.17
N THR A 341 0.51 -5.42 -7.05
CA THR A 341 0.91 -6.83 -6.94
C THR A 341 2.44 -6.96 -7.00
N GLY A 342 3.04 -7.44 -5.90
CA GLY A 342 4.49 -7.67 -5.80
C GLY A 342 5.24 -6.79 -4.81
N THR A 343 4.63 -5.77 -4.19
CA THR A 343 5.32 -4.83 -3.27
C THR A 343 5.56 -5.39 -1.85
N PHE A 344 5.93 -6.67 -1.72
CA PHE A 344 6.20 -7.32 -0.43
C PHE A 344 7.29 -6.61 0.37
N TYR A 345 8.23 -5.94 -0.31
CA TYR A 345 9.39 -5.26 0.27
C TYR A 345 9.06 -4.01 1.11
N ALA A 346 7.86 -3.46 0.97
CA ALA A 346 7.37 -2.37 1.81
C ALA A 346 6.58 -2.85 3.05
N GLN A 347 6.14 -4.11 3.07
CA GLN A 347 5.36 -4.66 4.19
C GLN A 347 6.22 -4.80 5.44
N ASN A 348 5.85 -4.09 6.51
CA ASN A 348 6.60 -3.97 7.76
C ASN A 348 7.92 -3.16 7.66
N PHE A 349 8.07 -2.33 6.63
CA PHE A 349 9.17 -1.37 6.49
C PHE A 349 8.64 0.06 6.74
N PRO A 350 8.49 0.51 8.01
CA PRO A 350 7.98 1.84 8.31
C PRO A 350 9.02 2.91 7.96
N HIS A 351 8.58 3.99 7.30
CA HIS A 351 9.42 5.15 6.95
C HIS A 351 9.00 6.44 7.69
N THR A 352 7.95 6.40 8.52
CA THR A 352 7.40 7.60 9.19
C THR A 352 8.42 8.34 10.05
N ALA A 353 9.42 7.65 10.59
CA ALA A 353 10.54 8.25 11.30
C ALA A 353 11.38 9.23 10.43
N TRP A 354 11.46 9.03 9.11
CA TRP A 354 12.06 10.01 8.19
C TRP A 354 11.15 11.23 7.96
N PHE A 355 9.83 11.09 8.07
CA PHE A 355 8.90 12.23 8.04
C PHE A 355 8.96 13.03 9.34
N ASP A 356 9.06 12.34 10.48
CA ASP A 356 9.26 12.95 11.79
C ASP A 356 10.55 13.77 11.86
N LEU A 357 11.70 13.24 11.41
CA LEU A 357 12.94 14.01 11.39
C LEU A 357 12.89 15.17 10.38
N SER A 358 12.21 14.98 9.25
CA SER A 358 12.06 16.02 8.23
C SER A 358 11.34 17.27 8.75
N GLN A 359 10.49 17.17 9.78
CA GLN A 359 9.80 18.32 10.38
C GLN A 359 10.74 19.49 10.76
N TYR A 360 11.93 19.18 11.27
CA TYR A 360 12.97 20.16 11.60
C TYR A 360 13.45 20.92 10.34
N TYR A 361 13.67 20.18 9.24
CA TYR A 361 14.16 20.73 7.98
C TYR A 361 13.06 21.41 7.14
N ILE A 362 11.83 20.88 7.13
CA ILE A 362 10.64 21.53 6.56
C ILE A 362 10.49 22.91 7.19
N LYS A 363 10.52 22.99 8.53
CA LYS A 363 10.39 24.26 9.24
C LYS A 363 11.55 25.20 8.94
N ALA A 364 12.78 24.69 8.89
CA ALA A 364 13.96 25.47 8.54
C ALA A 364 13.91 26.03 7.11
N PHE A 365 13.46 25.24 6.14
CA PHE A 365 13.33 25.64 4.73
C PHE A 365 12.22 26.67 4.56
N GLN A 366 11.10 26.53 5.27
CA GLN A 366 10.06 27.55 5.30
C GLN A 366 10.58 28.87 5.88
N THR A 367 11.13 28.88 7.10
CA THR A 367 11.50 30.13 7.82
C THR A 367 12.84 30.74 7.42
N GLY A 368 13.78 29.94 6.90
CA GLY A 368 15.16 30.35 6.69
C GLY A 368 16.04 30.25 7.94
N SER A 369 15.60 29.55 8.99
CA SER A 369 16.40 29.31 10.19
C SER A 369 15.99 28.01 10.88
N TYR A 370 16.97 27.19 11.24
CA TYR A 370 16.74 25.94 11.96
C TYR A 370 16.01 26.18 13.29
N PRO A 371 14.90 25.46 13.58
CA PRO A 371 14.24 25.56 14.87
C PRO A 371 15.08 24.94 15.98
N ALA A 372 14.85 25.33 17.23
CA ALA A 372 15.47 24.66 18.36
C ALA A 372 14.99 23.21 18.46
N ILE A 373 15.91 22.27 18.71
CA ILE A 373 15.58 20.89 19.07
C ILE A 373 15.11 20.91 20.53
N THR A 374 13.87 20.49 20.79
CA THR A 374 13.24 20.51 22.12
C THR A 374 13.21 19.16 22.82
N THR A 375 13.47 18.07 22.08
CA THR A 375 13.42 16.69 22.57
C THR A 375 14.57 15.93 21.93
N SER A 376 15.40 15.24 22.73
CA SER A 376 16.39 14.34 22.15
C SER A 376 15.73 13.13 21.50
N THR A 377 16.12 12.85 20.26
CA THR A 377 15.62 11.72 19.47
C THR A 377 16.75 11.11 18.65
N ILE A 378 16.85 9.78 18.63
CA ILE A 378 17.67 9.04 17.68
C ILE A 378 16.73 8.50 16.59
N TYR A 379 16.87 8.99 15.36
CA TYR A 379 16.29 8.38 14.17
C TYR A 379 17.33 7.44 13.57
N PHE A 380 16.96 6.21 13.21
CA PHE A 380 17.93 5.20 12.77
C PHE A 380 17.33 4.19 11.79
N TRP A 381 18.15 3.66 10.88
CA TRP A 381 17.69 2.75 9.83
C TRP A 381 18.76 1.80 9.32
N ALA A 382 18.32 0.69 8.75
CA ALA A 382 19.15 -0.33 8.13
C ALA A 382 18.36 -1.11 7.07
N ARG A 383 19.05 -1.65 6.06
CA ARG A 383 18.52 -2.74 5.21
C ARG A 383 18.36 -4.02 6.04
N PRO A 384 17.51 -4.98 5.62
CA PRO A 384 17.30 -6.22 6.34
C PRO A 384 18.41 -7.25 6.09
N HIS A 385 19.19 -7.12 5.00
CA HIS A 385 20.25 -8.06 4.64
C HIS A 385 21.49 -7.33 4.07
N PRO A 386 22.67 -7.97 4.07
CA PRO A 386 23.85 -7.46 3.36
C PRO A 386 23.60 -7.21 1.88
N ALA A 387 24.26 -6.22 1.29
CA ALA A 387 24.20 -5.94 -0.16
C ALA A 387 24.60 -7.17 -0.98
N ALA A 388 25.65 -7.87 -0.55
CA ALA A 388 26.17 -9.06 -1.22
C ALA A 388 25.38 -10.36 -0.94
N ALA A 389 24.32 -10.34 -0.12
CA ALA A 389 23.56 -11.53 0.26
C ALA A 389 22.99 -12.29 -0.97
N THR A 390 22.78 -13.60 -0.86
CA THR A 390 22.19 -14.41 -1.94
C THR A 390 20.78 -14.83 -1.55
N ALA A 391 19.79 -14.40 -2.33
CA ALA A 391 18.40 -14.85 -2.16
C ALA A 391 18.22 -16.27 -2.73
N SER A 392 17.48 -17.13 -2.01
CA SER A 392 17.35 -18.56 -2.31
C SER A 392 16.19 -18.94 -3.23
N GLY A 393 15.19 -18.07 -3.40
CA GLY A 393 13.98 -18.31 -4.20
C GLY A 393 13.59 -17.17 -5.12
N ASP A 394 14.52 -16.24 -5.38
CA ASP A 394 14.27 -15.02 -6.14
C ASP A 394 14.50 -15.22 -7.64
N SER A 395 13.45 -14.99 -8.44
CA SER A 395 13.46 -15.16 -9.90
C SER A 395 13.77 -13.88 -10.68
N LEU A 396 13.76 -12.71 -10.05
CA LEU A 396 14.08 -11.42 -10.67
C LEU A 396 15.57 -11.07 -10.51
N GLY A 397 16.22 -11.62 -9.48
CA GLY A 397 17.60 -11.35 -9.15
C GLY A 397 17.80 -10.00 -8.45
N LYS A 398 19.06 -9.67 -8.14
CA LYS A 398 19.41 -8.41 -7.49
C LYS A 398 18.98 -7.21 -8.36
N PRO A 399 18.47 -6.13 -7.76
CA PRO A 399 18.12 -4.91 -8.48
C PRO A 399 19.34 -4.29 -9.18
N THR A 400 19.12 -3.56 -10.28
CA THR A 400 20.18 -2.71 -10.84
C THR A 400 20.62 -1.68 -9.80
N GLY A 401 21.93 -1.54 -9.55
CA GLY A 401 22.49 -0.64 -8.54
C GLY A 401 22.62 -1.24 -7.13
N TRP A 402 22.29 -2.52 -6.94
CA TRP A 402 22.47 -3.23 -5.65
C TRP A 402 23.88 -3.09 -5.04
N ASP A 403 24.89 -2.90 -5.87
CA ASP A 403 26.31 -2.82 -5.55
C ASP A 403 26.75 -1.42 -5.08
N TRP A 404 25.90 -0.40 -5.21
CA TRP A 404 26.18 0.98 -4.77
C TRP A 404 25.89 1.17 -3.27
N THR A 405 25.30 0.18 -2.60
CA THR A 405 24.76 0.36 -1.25
C THR A 405 25.74 -0.09 -0.16
N GLU A 406 25.88 0.69 0.91
CA GLU A 406 26.79 0.39 2.02
C GLU A 406 26.12 -0.44 3.10
N ASP A 407 26.77 -1.53 3.54
CA ASP A 407 26.34 -2.33 4.70
C ASP A 407 26.61 -1.58 6.02
N SER A 408 25.75 -0.59 6.30
CA SER A 408 25.72 0.22 7.52
C SER A 408 24.34 0.22 8.20
N MET A 409 24.35 0.31 9.53
CA MET A 409 23.25 0.89 10.31
C MET A 409 23.51 2.40 10.42
N TRP A 410 22.55 3.19 9.95
CA TRP A 410 22.60 4.66 9.93
C TRP A 410 21.82 5.26 11.09
N ALA A 411 22.22 6.42 11.57
CA ALA A 411 21.43 7.23 12.49
C ALA A 411 21.61 8.74 12.29
N ALA A 412 20.51 9.47 12.44
CA ALA A 412 20.47 10.92 12.64
C ALA A 412 20.05 11.20 14.08
N VAL A 413 20.98 11.73 14.87
CA VAL A 413 20.77 12.06 16.28
C VAL A 413 20.41 13.52 16.41
N TYR A 414 19.25 13.80 17.00
CA TYR A 414 18.81 15.14 17.37
C TYR A 414 19.05 15.28 18.87
N SER A 415 19.84 16.27 19.28
CA SER A 415 20.20 16.45 20.70
C SER A 415 19.98 17.87 21.20
N THR A 416 19.34 17.99 22.36
CA THR A 416 19.09 19.27 23.07
C THR A 416 20.35 19.80 23.76
N ALA A 417 21.21 18.90 24.22
CA ALA A 417 22.46 19.18 24.92
C ALA A 417 23.52 18.11 24.58
N PRO A 418 24.81 18.31 24.89
CA PRO A 418 25.83 17.29 24.71
C PRO A 418 25.47 15.95 25.38
N ALA A 419 25.79 14.84 24.71
CA ALA A 419 25.46 13.49 25.16
C ALA A 419 26.43 12.45 24.57
N THR A 420 26.45 11.26 25.15
CA THR A 420 27.07 10.06 24.58
C THR A 420 25.98 9.21 23.93
N VAL A 421 26.13 8.86 22.66
CA VAL A 421 25.25 7.94 21.94
C VAL A 421 25.97 6.61 21.72
N ILE A 422 25.26 5.50 21.96
CA ILE A 422 25.75 4.15 21.64
C ILE A 422 24.79 3.55 20.62
N LEU A 423 25.34 3.12 19.48
CA LEU A 423 24.65 2.35 18.45
C LEU A 423 25.16 0.91 18.51
N LYS A 424 24.27 -0.06 18.30
CA LYS A 424 24.60 -1.48 18.18
C LYS A 424 23.77 -2.14 17.08
N CYS A 425 24.36 -3.08 16.35
CA CYS A 425 23.68 -3.94 15.40
C CYS A 425 24.38 -5.31 15.42
N GLY A 426 23.76 -6.30 16.07
CA GLY A 426 24.40 -7.61 16.27
C GLY A 426 25.74 -7.51 17.01
N SER A 427 26.82 -7.94 16.35
CA SER A 427 28.20 -7.82 16.85
C SER A 427 28.82 -6.43 16.67
N SER A 428 28.28 -5.59 15.77
CA SER A 428 28.75 -4.22 15.58
C SER A 428 28.31 -3.30 16.71
N SER A 429 29.19 -2.41 17.15
CA SER A 429 28.84 -1.30 18.03
C SER A 429 29.74 -0.09 17.84
N GLY A 430 29.23 1.08 18.22
CA GLY A 430 29.97 2.34 18.21
C GLY A 430 29.48 3.26 19.31
N THR A 431 30.41 3.97 19.94
CA THR A 431 30.14 4.94 21.02
C THR A 431 30.64 6.31 20.55
N PHE A 432 29.75 7.30 20.57
CA PHE A 432 29.95 8.61 19.95
C PHE A 432 29.64 9.72 20.95
N SER A 433 30.44 10.79 20.95
CA SER A 433 30.06 12.04 21.64
C SER A 433 29.35 12.94 20.65
N VAL A 434 28.15 13.42 21.00
CA VAL A 434 27.36 14.38 20.21
C VAL A 434 27.22 15.70 20.96
N THR A 435 27.14 16.81 20.23
CA THR A 435 26.81 18.13 20.77
C THR A 435 25.29 18.35 20.76
N ALA A 436 24.83 19.52 21.23
CA ALA A 436 23.50 20.00 20.84
C ALA A 436 23.43 20.21 19.31
N GLY A 437 22.24 20.04 18.72
CA GLY A 437 22.01 20.08 17.27
C GLY A 437 21.79 18.68 16.66
N VAL A 438 22.00 18.57 15.35
CA VAL A 438 21.92 17.30 14.61
C VAL A 438 23.33 16.68 14.48
N SER A 439 23.43 15.36 14.63
CA SER A 439 24.67 14.59 14.42
C SER A 439 24.40 13.34 13.57
N LYS A 440 25.17 13.15 12.51
CA LYS A 440 25.08 12.01 11.58
C LYS A 440 26.06 10.92 12.01
N LEU A 441 25.55 9.75 12.38
CA LEU A 441 26.32 8.62 12.93
C LEU A 441 26.03 7.34 12.11
N LYS A 442 27.02 6.44 12.00
CA LYS A 442 26.82 5.09 11.42
C LYS A 442 27.74 4.06 12.07
N ILE A 443 27.33 2.80 12.01
CA ILE A 443 28.16 1.62 12.35
C ILE A 443 27.99 0.55 11.25
N PRO A 444 28.93 -0.39 11.07
CA PRO A 444 28.76 -1.47 10.11
C PRO A 444 27.52 -2.31 10.42
N LEU A 445 26.76 -2.70 9.40
CA LEU A 445 25.63 -3.61 9.52
C LEU A 445 26.14 -5.02 9.86
N ALA A 446 25.57 -5.69 10.86
CA ALA A 446 25.97 -7.04 11.25
C ALA A 446 24.81 -7.86 11.83
N ALA A 447 24.99 -9.19 11.82
CA ALA A 447 23.92 -10.12 12.12
C ALA A 447 23.42 -10.05 13.57
N GLY A 448 22.18 -9.60 13.74
CA GLY A 448 21.47 -9.55 15.03
C GLY A 448 20.47 -8.40 15.09
N GLN A 449 20.09 -8.00 16.30
CA GLN A 449 19.19 -6.86 16.50
C GLN A 449 19.92 -5.52 16.52
N MET A 450 19.22 -4.47 16.07
CA MET A 450 19.63 -3.09 16.31
C MET A 450 19.36 -2.70 17.77
N THR A 451 20.13 -1.76 18.33
CA THR A 451 19.80 -1.10 19.61
C THR A 451 20.43 0.29 19.64
N VAL A 452 19.69 1.27 20.14
CA VAL A 452 20.14 2.66 20.27
C VAL A 452 20.01 3.14 21.71
N GLN A 453 21.04 3.84 22.19
CA GLN A 453 21.10 4.37 23.56
C GLN A 453 21.63 5.81 23.53
N MET A 454 21.08 6.68 24.38
CA MET A 454 21.64 8.00 24.66
C MET A 454 21.85 8.17 26.17
N ILE A 455 23.04 8.60 26.55
CA ILE A 455 23.48 8.84 27.91
C ILE A 455 23.82 10.32 28.06
N ARG A 456 23.20 11.01 29.02
CA ARG A 456 23.47 12.42 29.35
C ARG A 456 23.75 12.53 30.84
N ASN A 457 24.85 13.17 31.22
CA ASN A 457 25.30 13.33 32.61
C ASN A 457 25.33 12.00 33.41
N GLY A 458 25.70 10.89 32.74
CA GLY A 458 25.74 9.54 33.31
C GLY A 458 24.39 8.81 33.35
N GLN A 459 23.25 9.50 33.14
CA GLN A 459 21.93 8.87 33.07
C GLN A 459 21.59 8.43 31.65
N THR A 460 21.01 7.24 31.50
CA THR A 460 20.49 6.77 30.21
C THR A 460 19.10 7.35 29.98
N ILE A 461 18.97 8.25 29.00
CA ILE A 461 17.72 8.97 28.68
C ILE A 461 16.98 8.38 27.47
N ILE A 462 17.68 7.60 26.64
CA ILE A 462 17.12 6.76 25.57
C ILE A 462 17.77 5.39 25.70
N ASN A 463 16.97 4.32 25.65
CA ASN A 463 17.44 2.94 25.50
C ASN A 463 16.35 2.16 24.75
N TYR A 464 16.60 1.76 23.51
CA TYR A 464 15.58 1.17 22.65
C TYR A 464 16.13 0.11 21.70
N THR A 465 15.42 -1.03 21.65
CA THR A 465 15.61 -2.13 20.72
C THR A 465 14.30 -2.28 19.93
N PRO A 466 14.30 -2.11 18.59
CA PRO A 466 13.08 -2.25 17.80
C PRO A 466 12.62 -3.71 17.76
N THR A 467 11.32 -3.93 17.92
CA THR A 467 10.70 -5.26 17.76
C THR A 467 10.35 -5.59 16.31
N GLY A 468 10.19 -4.57 15.46
CA GLY A 468 9.81 -4.72 14.05
C GLY A 468 10.98 -4.93 13.08
N TYR A 469 12.23 -4.79 13.52
CA TYR A 469 13.40 -5.06 12.68
C TYR A 469 13.80 -6.55 12.76
N THR A 470 14.28 -7.10 11.65
CA THR A 470 14.92 -8.43 11.61
C THR A 470 16.04 -8.41 10.58
N TYR A 471 17.25 -8.77 11.01
CA TYR A 471 18.36 -9.03 10.11
C TYR A 471 18.24 -10.45 9.52
N ILE A 472 18.46 -10.58 8.22
CA ILE A 472 18.28 -11.80 7.44
C ILE A 472 19.59 -12.08 6.67
N THR A 473 20.41 -13.02 7.15
CA THR A 473 21.70 -13.35 6.50
C THR A 473 21.54 -13.87 5.07
N ASN A 474 20.53 -14.72 4.86
CA ASN A 474 20.24 -15.37 3.58
C ASN A 474 18.73 -15.22 3.30
N PRO A 475 18.31 -14.22 2.50
CA PRO A 475 16.89 -14.00 2.22
C PRO A 475 16.29 -15.06 1.29
N VAL A 476 14.96 -15.11 1.20
CA VAL A 476 14.26 -15.89 0.15
C VAL A 476 14.05 -15.05 -1.10
N LEU A 477 13.63 -13.80 -0.93
CA LEU A 477 13.48 -12.76 -1.95
C LEU A 477 14.30 -11.54 -1.53
N TYR A 478 14.88 -10.81 -2.48
CA TYR A 478 15.63 -9.60 -2.19
C TYR A 478 14.74 -8.50 -1.59
N ASN A 479 15.30 -7.74 -0.65
CA ASN A 479 14.69 -6.52 -0.15
C ASN A 479 15.78 -5.50 0.21
N TYR A 480 15.99 -4.52 -0.68
CA TYR A 480 16.92 -3.41 -0.49
C TYR A 480 16.26 -2.17 0.14
N ASN A 481 15.00 -2.26 0.57
CA ASN A 481 14.33 -1.20 1.33
C ASN A 481 14.97 -1.03 2.72
N ALA A 482 14.80 0.15 3.32
CA ALA A 482 15.31 0.45 4.65
C ALA A 482 14.20 0.32 5.71
N TRP A 483 14.46 -0.39 6.80
CA TRP A 483 13.61 -0.33 7.98
C TRP A 483 14.00 0.91 8.79
N VAL A 484 13.05 1.82 9.09
CA VAL A 484 13.33 3.11 9.74
C VAL A 484 12.60 3.21 11.08
N GLY A 485 13.34 3.49 12.15
CA GLY A 485 12.82 3.69 13.49
C GLY A 485 13.25 5.01 14.12
N SER A 486 12.62 5.32 15.25
CA SER A 486 12.96 6.46 16.10
C SER A 486 12.83 6.10 17.56
N ALA A 487 13.65 6.69 18.42
CA ALA A 487 13.54 6.61 19.87
C ALA A 487 13.79 7.99 20.49
N ALA A 488 12.83 8.49 21.29
CA ALA A 488 12.88 9.81 21.91
C ALA A 488 13.08 9.72 23.43
N ALA A 489 13.67 10.75 24.04
CA ALA A 489 13.88 10.84 25.48
C ALA A 489 12.55 11.03 26.22
N THR A 490 12.33 10.26 27.29
CA THR A 490 11.03 10.19 27.98
C THR A 490 10.79 11.30 29.01
N SER A 491 11.84 11.97 29.48
CA SER A 491 11.75 13.25 30.18
C SER A 491 13.08 14.00 30.11
N GLU A 492 13.02 15.31 29.87
CA GLU A 492 14.18 16.22 30.02
C GLU A 492 13.88 17.23 31.11
N GLY A 493 14.50 17.03 32.28
CA GLY A 493 14.31 17.91 33.44
C GLY A 493 14.87 19.31 33.15
N GLY A 494 14.02 20.33 33.26
CA GLY A 494 14.41 21.73 33.12
C GLY A 494 15.49 22.12 34.12
N SER A 495 16.46 22.94 33.68
CA SER A 495 17.63 23.29 34.48
C SER A 495 17.27 24.16 35.69
N THR A 496 17.28 23.59 36.89
CA THR A 496 17.20 24.35 38.14
C THR A 496 18.50 25.12 38.37
N SER A 497 18.45 26.43 38.20
CA SER A 497 19.57 27.33 38.48
C SER A 497 19.99 27.27 39.95
N THR A 498 21.17 26.69 40.23
CA THR A 498 21.84 26.80 41.53
C THR A 498 23.21 27.43 41.34
N THR A 499 23.39 28.66 41.82
CA THR A 499 24.65 29.40 41.72
C THR A 499 25.64 28.96 42.80
N SER A 500 26.84 28.54 42.42
CA SER A 500 27.99 28.43 43.34
C SER A 500 29.31 28.77 42.65
N THR A 501 29.97 29.82 43.15
CA THR A 501 31.21 30.40 42.60
C THR A 501 32.44 29.76 43.22
N SER A 502 33.46 29.36 42.43
CA SER A 502 34.88 29.55 42.82
C SER A 502 35.92 29.38 41.69
N THR A 503 36.83 30.35 41.61
CA THR A 503 38.28 30.25 41.28
C THR A 503 38.80 29.22 40.24
N LYS A 504 38.92 29.69 39.00
CA LYS A 504 40.19 29.82 38.22
C LYS A 504 41.47 29.18 38.83
N THR A 505 42.13 28.30 38.07
CA THR A 505 43.61 28.16 38.01
C THR A 505 44.05 27.80 36.59
N THR A 506 45.08 28.48 36.08
CA THR A 506 45.73 28.21 34.77
C THR A 506 47.03 27.44 34.95
N THR A 507 47.26 26.41 34.14
CA THR A 507 48.62 26.00 33.75
C THR A 507 48.64 25.49 32.31
N SER A 508 49.63 25.93 31.54
CA SER A 508 49.92 25.50 30.18
C SER A 508 51.15 24.61 30.14
N THR A 509 51.15 23.56 29.32
CA THR A 509 52.39 23.01 28.75
C THR A 509 52.14 22.55 27.32
N SER A 510 53.04 22.89 26.40
CA SER A 510 53.02 22.45 25.00
C SER A 510 54.14 21.46 24.75
N SER A 511 53.94 20.51 23.83
CA SER A 511 55.02 19.69 23.28
C SER A 511 54.78 19.43 21.79
N THR A 512 55.36 20.29 20.95
CA THR A 512 55.38 20.13 19.50
C THR A 512 56.67 19.42 19.07
N SER A 513 56.58 18.48 18.13
CA SER A 513 57.73 17.97 17.37
C SER A 513 57.37 17.91 15.88
N ILE A 514 58.37 18.12 15.02
CA ILE A 514 58.22 18.44 13.59
C ILE A 514 59.19 17.57 12.77
N SER A 515 58.92 17.44 11.46
CA SER A 515 59.87 16.99 10.43
C SER A 515 60.05 15.45 10.30
N THR A 516 60.35 14.87 9.12
CA THR A 516 60.60 15.44 7.77
C THR A 516 60.16 14.46 6.66
N LYS A 517 59.95 14.96 5.42
CA LYS A 517 60.00 14.14 4.19
C LYS A 517 61.39 13.53 3.97
N THR A 518 61.48 12.43 3.22
CA THR A 518 62.42 12.25 2.07
C THR A 518 61.97 11.06 1.19
N THR A 519 62.24 11.15 -0.11
CA THR A 519 61.91 10.17 -1.17
C THR A 519 63.05 9.18 -1.43
N THR A 520 62.80 8.03 -2.08
CA THR A 520 63.49 7.53 -3.31
C THR A 520 63.05 6.09 -3.66
N SER A 521 63.20 5.69 -4.93
CA SER A 521 62.71 4.46 -5.58
C SER A 521 63.81 3.50 -6.05
N THR A 522 63.51 2.19 -6.15
CA THR A 522 63.92 1.23 -7.21
C THR A 522 63.16 -0.12 -7.02
N THR A 523 62.53 -0.78 -8.01
CA THR A 523 63.04 -1.50 -9.22
C THR A 523 63.63 -2.90 -8.90
N SER A 524 63.22 -4.04 -9.48
CA SER A 524 62.02 -4.42 -10.30
C SER A 524 61.57 -5.89 -9.99
N THR A 525 61.37 -6.93 -10.82
CA THR A 525 61.55 -7.24 -12.28
C THR A 525 60.82 -8.57 -12.68
N SER A 526 60.36 -8.72 -13.94
CA SER A 526 60.25 -9.99 -14.76
C SER A 526 59.37 -11.19 -14.31
N THR A 527 58.70 -12.00 -15.16
CA THR A 527 58.53 -12.05 -16.65
C THR A 527 57.37 -12.99 -17.08
N SER A 528 56.76 -12.73 -18.26
CA SER A 528 56.39 -13.66 -19.38
C SER A 528 55.52 -14.93 -19.10
N THR A 529 54.65 -15.47 -20.00
CA THR A 529 54.71 -15.53 -21.49
C THR A 529 53.32 -15.74 -22.16
N LYS A 530 53.22 -15.41 -23.46
CA LYS A 530 52.09 -15.70 -24.40
C LYS A 530 51.88 -17.20 -24.69
N THR A 531 50.76 -17.54 -25.36
CA THR A 531 50.72 -18.19 -26.71
C THR A 531 49.33 -18.04 -27.38
N THR A 532 49.26 -18.10 -28.73
CA THR A 532 48.09 -17.89 -29.63
C THR A 532 48.06 -18.93 -30.77
N THR A 533 46.97 -19.00 -31.59
CA THR A 533 46.70 -19.69 -32.92
C THR A 533 45.30 -20.37 -32.85
N SER A 534 44.25 -20.27 -33.71
CA SER A 534 43.97 -20.17 -35.18
C SER A 534 44.06 -21.54 -35.93
N THR A 535 43.37 -21.89 -37.05
CA THR A 535 42.44 -21.30 -38.06
C THR A 535 41.61 -22.49 -38.66
N THR A 536 40.74 -22.53 -39.71
CA THR A 536 40.26 -21.67 -40.84
C THR A 536 38.87 -22.21 -41.36
N SER A 537 38.22 -21.57 -42.35
CA SER A 537 36.84 -21.87 -42.86
C SER A 537 36.73 -22.60 -44.22
N THR A 538 35.62 -23.33 -44.51
CA THR A 538 35.07 -23.72 -45.85
C THR A 538 33.60 -24.23 -45.75
N THR A 539 32.55 -23.73 -46.45
CA THR A 539 31.97 -24.06 -47.83
C THR A 539 31.35 -25.48 -48.00
N THR A 540 30.20 -25.79 -48.68
CA THR A 540 29.20 -25.06 -49.55
C THR A 540 27.80 -25.79 -49.70
N THR A 541 26.84 -25.21 -50.46
CA THR A 541 25.75 -25.79 -51.33
C THR A 541 24.40 -26.38 -50.81
N THR A 542 23.32 -25.59 -50.99
CA THR A 542 22.02 -25.81 -51.72
C THR A 542 21.08 -27.05 -51.53
N SER A 543 19.77 -26.77 -51.32
CA SER A 543 18.54 -27.33 -51.99
C SER A 543 17.34 -27.91 -51.16
N THR A 544 16.20 -27.22 -51.23
CA THR A 544 14.75 -27.66 -51.32
C THR A 544 14.07 -28.70 -50.40
N THR A 545 12.98 -28.25 -49.73
CA THR A 545 11.76 -28.98 -49.25
C THR A 545 11.92 -30.18 -48.28
N SER A 546 11.25 -30.20 -47.12
CA SER A 546 9.77 -30.30 -46.99
C SER A 546 9.28 -30.02 -45.55
N THR A 547 7.96 -29.97 -45.34
CA THR A 547 7.31 -29.57 -44.07
C THR A 547 7.38 -30.66 -42.98
N ALA A 548 7.66 -30.27 -41.73
CA ALA A 548 7.53 -31.11 -40.54
C ALA A 548 6.69 -30.41 -39.45
N ALA A 549 5.90 -31.18 -38.70
CA ALA A 549 5.01 -30.67 -37.65
C ALA A 549 5.77 -30.40 -36.33
N PRO A 550 5.29 -29.48 -35.46
CA PRO A 550 5.88 -29.26 -34.14
C PRO A 550 5.71 -30.50 -33.24
N THR A 551 6.75 -30.82 -32.48
CA THR A 551 6.84 -32.02 -31.64
C THR A 551 6.04 -31.88 -30.34
N GLY A 552 4.93 -32.60 -30.21
CA GLY A 552 4.10 -32.60 -29.00
C GLY A 552 4.73 -33.33 -27.81
N THR A 553 4.52 -32.81 -26.60
CA THR A 553 5.06 -33.36 -25.34
C THR A 553 4.27 -34.57 -24.82
N GLY A 554 4.44 -35.72 -25.47
CA GLY A 554 4.41 -37.05 -24.84
C GLY A 554 3.13 -37.56 -24.16
N THR A 555 1.97 -36.88 -24.21
CA THR A 555 0.72 -37.42 -23.59
C THR A 555 -0.57 -37.10 -24.36
N TRP A 556 -0.52 -36.23 -25.37
CA TRP A 556 -1.66 -35.90 -26.22
C TRP A 556 -1.26 -36.02 -27.68
N ASN A 557 -2.04 -36.81 -28.43
CA ASN A 557 -1.87 -37.01 -29.87
C ASN A 557 -2.81 -36.07 -30.61
N TYR A 558 -2.29 -35.23 -31.51
CA TYR A 558 -3.15 -34.53 -32.47
C TYR A 558 -3.83 -35.53 -33.41
N LEU A 559 -5.10 -35.28 -33.76
CA LEU A 559 -5.85 -36.12 -34.68
C LEU A 559 -5.97 -35.47 -36.07
N ALA A 560 -6.69 -34.35 -36.15
CA ALA A 560 -6.91 -33.57 -37.37
C ALA A 560 -7.67 -32.26 -37.05
N CYS A 561 -7.78 -31.40 -38.06
CA CYS A 561 -8.81 -30.37 -38.13
C CYS A 561 -10.17 -31.00 -38.50
N TYR A 562 -11.21 -30.71 -37.72
CA TYR A 562 -12.58 -31.18 -37.95
C TYR A 562 -13.53 -30.01 -38.21
N THR A 563 -14.61 -30.25 -38.96
CA THR A 563 -15.79 -29.35 -38.97
C THR A 563 -16.41 -29.28 -37.58
N ASP A 564 -16.94 -28.12 -37.21
CA ASP A 564 -17.86 -27.97 -36.09
C ASP A 564 -19.15 -27.21 -36.46
N SER A 565 -20.19 -27.27 -35.61
CA SER A 565 -21.52 -26.76 -35.92
C SER A 565 -22.34 -26.44 -34.64
N SER A 566 -23.60 -26.04 -34.80
CA SER A 566 -24.55 -25.92 -33.68
C SER A 566 -24.74 -27.24 -32.92
N THR A 567 -24.58 -28.39 -33.58
CA THR A 567 -24.32 -29.68 -32.94
C THR A 567 -22.83 -29.85 -32.71
N ARG A 568 -22.36 -29.40 -31.53
CA ARG A 568 -20.93 -29.33 -31.19
C ARG A 568 -20.23 -30.70 -31.25
N THR A 569 -19.07 -30.71 -31.91
CA THR A 569 -18.24 -31.88 -32.23
C THR A 569 -17.57 -32.50 -31.01
N LEU A 570 -17.22 -31.65 -30.04
CA LEU A 570 -16.91 -32.00 -28.66
C LEU A 570 -17.86 -31.18 -27.79
N SER A 571 -18.62 -31.81 -26.89
CA SER A 571 -19.80 -31.16 -26.28
C SER A 571 -20.01 -31.44 -24.79
N ALA A 572 -19.08 -32.14 -24.12
CA ALA A 572 -19.26 -32.52 -22.72
C ALA A 572 -18.82 -31.44 -21.72
N LEU A 573 -17.86 -30.59 -22.11
CA LEU A 573 -17.41 -29.41 -21.35
C LEU A 573 -16.88 -28.35 -22.33
N THR A 574 -17.09 -27.09 -22.01
CA THR A 574 -16.67 -25.93 -22.81
C THR A 574 -16.18 -24.79 -21.92
N PHE A 575 -15.18 -24.04 -22.37
CA PHE A 575 -14.67 -22.83 -21.73
C PHE A 575 -13.89 -21.95 -22.72
N THR A 576 -13.65 -20.70 -22.34
CA THR A 576 -12.96 -19.70 -23.19
C THR A 576 -11.89 -18.96 -22.39
N ASP A 577 -10.66 -18.92 -22.89
CA ASP A 577 -9.52 -18.22 -22.27
C ASP A 577 -8.95 -17.17 -23.22
N SER A 578 -8.92 -15.91 -22.77
CA SER A 578 -8.30 -14.78 -23.49
C SER A 578 -6.80 -14.98 -23.82
N ALA A 579 -6.14 -15.95 -23.17
CA ALA A 579 -4.78 -16.39 -23.42
C ALA A 579 -4.71 -17.93 -23.62
N GLN A 580 -5.70 -18.53 -24.29
CA GLN A 580 -5.76 -19.98 -24.58
C GLN A 580 -4.50 -20.48 -25.32
N THR A 581 -4.01 -21.66 -24.94
CA THR A 581 -3.02 -22.46 -25.69
C THR A 581 -3.54 -23.89 -25.86
N VAL A 582 -2.94 -24.66 -26.76
CA VAL A 582 -3.23 -26.08 -26.97
C VAL A 582 -3.01 -26.89 -25.68
N GLU A 583 -1.91 -26.64 -24.97
CA GLU A 583 -1.54 -27.34 -23.74
C GLU A 583 -2.48 -26.98 -22.59
N LYS A 584 -2.92 -25.71 -22.49
CA LYS A 584 -3.96 -25.31 -21.53
C LYS A 584 -5.25 -26.09 -21.73
N CYS A 585 -5.70 -26.22 -22.98
CA CYS A 585 -6.91 -26.96 -23.32
C CYS A 585 -6.76 -28.45 -22.97
N GLN A 586 -5.68 -29.07 -23.45
CA GLN A 586 -5.31 -30.45 -23.14
C GLN A 586 -5.20 -30.72 -21.64
N ALA A 587 -4.57 -29.83 -20.86
CA ALA A 587 -4.40 -29.99 -19.42
C ALA A 587 -5.75 -29.93 -18.68
N ARG A 588 -6.60 -28.94 -18.99
CA ARG A 588 -7.92 -28.77 -18.35
C ARG A 588 -8.88 -29.91 -18.71
N CYS A 589 -8.87 -30.39 -19.95
CA CYS A 589 -9.60 -31.60 -20.34
C CYS A 589 -9.05 -32.87 -19.67
N LYS A 590 -7.72 -33.03 -19.53
CA LYS A 590 -7.12 -34.18 -18.84
C LYS A 590 -7.47 -34.22 -17.36
N ALA A 591 -7.41 -33.07 -16.69
CA ALA A 591 -7.78 -32.92 -15.28
C ALA A 591 -9.26 -33.26 -15.04
N SER A 592 -10.12 -32.83 -15.97
CA SER A 592 -11.55 -33.16 -15.98
C SER A 592 -11.89 -34.58 -16.45
N GLY A 593 -10.89 -35.45 -16.69
CA GLY A 593 -11.09 -36.86 -17.06
C GLY A 593 -11.58 -37.11 -18.49
N TYR A 594 -11.45 -36.14 -19.41
CA TYR A 594 -11.89 -36.26 -20.80
C TYR A 594 -10.76 -36.72 -21.73
N LEU A 595 -11.05 -37.74 -22.54
CA LEU A 595 -10.13 -38.33 -23.52
C LEU A 595 -9.82 -37.44 -24.73
N TYR A 596 -10.71 -36.50 -25.05
CA TYR A 596 -10.57 -35.57 -26.17
C TYR A 596 -10.59 -34.13 -25.68
N ALA A 597 -9.72 -33.32 -26.28
CA ALA A 597 -9.62 -31.88 -26.12
C ALA A 597 -9.60 -31.26 -27.51
N GLY A 598 -10.26 -30.13 -27.72
CA GLY A 598 -10.19 -29.42 -29.00
C GLY A 598 -10.32 -27.93 -28.84
N VAL A 599 -9.61 -27.19 -29.69
CA VAL A 599 -9.53 -25.73 -29.63
C VAL A 599 -10.14 -25.09 -30.88
N GLU A 600 -10.94 -24.04 -30.66
CA GLU A 600 -11.63 -23.27 -31.70
C GLU A 600 -11.44 -21.76 -31.49
N TYR A 601 -11.62 -20.98 -32.56
CA TYR A 601 -11.73 -19.53 -32.56
C TYR A 601 -10.62 -18.75 -31.79
N GLY A 602 -9.42 -19.32 -31.69
CA GLY A 602 -8.28 -18.71 -31.00
C GLY A 602 -8.33 -18.70 -29.46
N VAL A 603 -9.51 -18.75 -28.86
CA VAL A 603 -9.77 -18.60 -27.41
C VAL A 603 -10.60 -19.73 -26.80
N GLU A 604 -11.28 -20.55 -27.59
CA GLU A 604 -12.25 -21.53 -27.10
C GLU A 604 -11.61 -22.92 -26.94
N CYS A 605 -12.04 -23.66 -25.92
CA CYS A 605 -11.67 -25.06 -25.71
C CYS A 605 -12.89 -25.91 -25.33
N TYR A 606 -12.90 -27.12 -25.88
CA TYR A 606 -13.98 -28.10 -25.80
C TYR A 606 -13.40 -29.44 -25.34
N CYS A 607 -14.06 -30.13 -24.42
CA CYS A 607 -13.69 -31.48 -23.99
C CYS A 607 -14.81 -32.49 -24.24
N SER A 608 -14.44 -33.76 -24.46
CA SER A 608 -15.39 -34.87 -24.52
C SER A 608 -14.71 -36.23 -24.29
N ASN A 609 -15.52 -37.27 -24.06
CA ASN A 609 -15.10 -38.67 -24.16
C ASN A 609 -15.48 -39.34 -25.50
N THR A 610 -16.15 -38.61 -26.39
CA THR A 610 -16.50 -39.01 -27.76
C THR A 610 -16.41 -37.82 -28.72
N ILE A 611 -16.08 -38.07 -29.98
CA ILE A 611 -16.27 -37.12 -31.09
C ILE A 611 -17.67 -37.37 -31.67
N ALA A 612 -18.42 -36.31 -32.00
CA ALA A 612 -19.76 -36.45 -32.57
C ALA A 612 -19.75 -37.18 -33.93
N SER A 613 -20.74 -38.05 -34.18
CA SER A 613 -20.77 -38.94 -35.35
C SER A 613 -20.93 -38.25 -36.71
N GLY A 614 -21.30 -36.96 -36.73
CA GLY A 614 -21.34 -36.14 -37.96
C GLY A 614 -20.06 -35.36 -38.24
N ALA A 615 -19.08 -35.37 -37.34
CA ALA A 615 -17.87 -34.58 -37.48
C ALA A 615 -16.96 -35.13 -38.58
N SER A 616 -16.68 -34.31 -39.60
CA SER A 616 -15.83 -34.67 -40.74
C SER A 616 -14.47 -33.98 -40.64
N THR A 617 -13.39 -34.67 -41.00
CA THR A 617 -12.06 -34.07 -41.11
C THR A 617 -11.97 -33.18 -42.34
N VAL A 618 -11.20 -32.09 -42.24
CA VAL A 618 -10.99 -31.12 -43.33
C VAL A 618 -9.51 -30.79 -43.49
N ALA A 619 -9.17 -30.00 -44.51
CA ALA A 619 -7.80 -29.54 -44.70
C ALA A 619 -7.33 -28.66 -43.52
N GLU A 620 -6.11 -28.87 -43.04
CA GLU A 620 -5.50 -28.14 -41.93
C GLU A 620 -5.48 -26.60 -42.11
N SER A 621 -5.58 -26.11 -43.35
CA SER A 621 -5.72 -24.68 -43.65
C SER A 621 -7.03 -24.07 -43.13
N GLN A 622 -8.06 -24.87 -42.87
CA GLN A 622 -9.30 -24.39 -42.24
C GLN A 622 -9.11 -24.09 -40.75
N CYS A 623 -8.32 -24.90 -40.04
CA CYS A 623 -7.93 -24.63 -38.65
C CYS A 623 -6.65 -23.77 -38.55
N SER A 624 -6.63 -22.62 -39.21
CA SER A 624 -5.44 -21.78 -39.36
C SER A 624 -5.35 -20.59 -38.38
N MET A 625 -6.36 -20.36 -37.54
CA MET A 625 -6.36 -19.30 -36.53
C MET A 625 -5.30 -19.57 -35.45
N ALA A 626 -4.61 -18.52 -35.01
CA ALA A 626 -3.59 -18.62 -33.97
C ALA A 626 -4.23 -18.67 -32.57
N CYS A 627 -3.62 -19.41 -31.65
CA CYS A 627 -4.03 -19.41 -30.24
C CYS A 627 -3.71 -18.08 -29.57
N ALA A 628 -4.63 -17.52 -28.78
CA ALA A 628 -4.49 -16.20 -28.18
C ALA A 628 -3.33 -16.10 -27.17
N GLY A 629 -3.01 -17.20 -26.48
CA GLY A 629 -1.87 -17.33 -25.58
C GLY A 629 -0.54 -17.70 -26.26
N ASN A 630 -0.58 -18.26 -27.48
CA ASN A 630 0.63 -18.55 -28.26
C ASN A 630 0.38 -18.47 -29.77
N ALA A 631 0.90 -17.42 -30.40
CA ALA A 631 0.73 -17.15 -31.82
C ALA A 631 1.35 -18.23 -32.75
N ASN A 632 2.20 -19.12 -32.22
CA ASN A 632 2.84 -20.20 -32.97
C ASN A 632 1.97 -21.47 -33.06
N GLU A 633 0.94 -21.59 -32.21
CA GLU A 633 0.00 -22.71 -32.18
C GLU A 633 -1.25 -22.44 -33.03
N LYS A 634 -2.08 -23.47 -33.22
CA LYS A 634 -3.34 -23.40 -33.95
C LYS A 634 -4.53 -23.77 -33.07
N CYS A 635 -5.51 -22.87 -33.07
CA CYS A 635 -6.74 -22.93 -32.28
C CYS A 635 -7.95 -22.77 -33.21
N GLY A 636 -8.05 -23.66 -34.18
CA GLY A 636 -9.20 -23.80 -35.07
C GLY A 636 -9.41 -22.63 -36.04
N ALA A 637 -10.68 -22.38 -36.33
CA ALA A 637 -11.27 -21.16 -36.89
C ALA A 637 -12.80 -21.23 -36.63
N GLY A 638 -13.58 -20.25 -37.06
CA GLY A 638 -15.04 -20.33 -36.90
C GLY A 638 -15.62 -21.53 -37.67
N TYR A 639 -16.29 -22.44 -36.96
CA TYR A 639 -16.81 -23.74 -37.43
C TYR A 639 -15.73 -24.80 -37.75
N PHE A 640 -14.51 -24.65 -37.22
CA PHE A 640 -13.41 -25.61 -37.45
C PHE A 640 -12.54 -25.80 -36.20
N ILE A 641 -12.45 -27.03 -35.69
CA ILE A 641 -11.81 -27.36 -34.40
C ILE A 641 -10.59 -28.27 -34.58
N ASN A 642 -9.43 -27.91 -34.01
CA ASN A 642 -8.27 -28.81 -33.93
C ASN A 642 -8.50 -29.80 -32.78
N ILE A 643 -8.59 -31.12 -33.04
CA ILE A 643 -8.84 -32.12 -31.99
C ILE A 643 -7.58 -32.91 -31.62
N TYR A 644 -7.38 -33.08 -30.32
CA TYR A 644 -6.33 -33.86 -29.68
C TYR A 644 -6.95 -34.97 -28.82
N LYS A 645 -6.22 -36.08 -28.65
CA LYS A 645 -6.62 -37.24 -27.85
C LYS A 645 -5.54 -37.65 -26.85
N ALA A 646 -5.92 -37.85 -25.59
CA ALA A 646 -5.02 -38.31 -24.55
C ALA A 646 -4.60 -39.77 -24.78
N THR A 647 -3.34 -40.10 -24.50
CA THR A 647 -2.89 -41.51 -24.42
C THR A 647 -3.40 -42.21 -23.16
N ALA A 648 -3.57 -41.46 -22.07
CA ALA A 648 -4.29 -41.89 -20.87
C ALA A 648 -4.87 -40.67 -20.12
N VAL A 649 -6.08 -40.81 -19.59
CA VAL A 649 -6.65 -39.91 -18.59
C VAL A 649 -6.45 -40.50 -17.20
N THR A 650 -6.25 -39.64 -16.19
CA THR A 650 -6.29 -40.06 -14.79
C THR A 650 -7.74 -40.38 -14.43
N ALA A 651 -7.99 -41.45 -13.68
CA ALA A 651 -9.33 -41.70 -13.17
C ALA A 651 -9.78 -40.53 -12.26
N PRO A 652 -11.00 -40.00 -12.41
CA PRO A 652 -11.50 -38.93 -11.55
C PRO A 652 -11.44 -39.32 -10.07
N ALA A 653 -10.99 -38.42 -9.20
CA ALA A 653 -11.05 -38.62 -7.76
C ALA A 653 -12.51 -38.70 -7.32
N THR A 654 -12.85 -39.61 -6.40
CA THR A 654 -14.20 -39.71 -5.86
C THR A 654 -14.36 -38.68 -4.74
N TRP A 655 -15.08 -37.60 -5.05
CA TRP A 655 -15.32 -36.51 -4.12
C TRP A 655 -16.48 -36.82 -3.16
N SER A 656 -16.29 -36.46 -1.90
CA SER A 656 -17.27 -36.58 -0.82
C SER A 656 -17.58 -35.19 -0.27
N SER A 657 -18.81 -34.94 0.20
CA SER A 657 -19.12 -33.67 0.87
C SER A 657 -18.41 -33.60 2.22
N PHE A 658 -17.70 -32.50 2.47
CA PHE A 658 -17.07 -32.19 3.75
C PHE A 658 -17.96 -31.27 4.59
N GLY A 659 -18.67 -30.34 3.94
CA GLY A 659 -19.67 -29.46 4.57
C GLY A 659 -19.39 -27.97 4.35
N CYS A 660 -20.20 -27.13 5.00
CA CYS A 660 -20.02 -25.68 4.98
C CYS A 660 -18.86 -25.28 5.91
N VAL A 661 -17.88 -24.50 5.44
CA VAL A 661 -16.70 -24.09 6.22
C VAL A 661 -16.52 -22.58 6.12
N ALA A 662 -16.28 -21.91 7.25
CA ALA A 662 -16.02 -20.47 7.28
C ALA A 662 -14.64 -20.13 6.70
N GLU A 663 -14.57 -19.00 6.01
CA GLU A 663 -13.36 -18.52 5.36
C GLU A 663 -12.28 -17.99 6.33
N GLY A 664 -11.11 -17.65 5.79
CA GLY A 664 -9.97 -17.16 6.56
C GLY A 664 -10.20 -15.79 7.19
N THR A 665 -9.64 -15.59 8.39
CA THR A 665 -9.79 -14.34 9.18
C THR A 665 -8.63 -13.36 9.02
N THR A 666 -7.51 -13.79 8.40
CA THR A 666 -6.27 -13.02 8.21
C THR A 666 -5.79 -13.09 6.76
N GLY A 667 -4.69 -12.41 6.40
CA GLY A 667 -4.06 -12.55 5.07
C GLY A 667 -5.03 -12.31 3.91
N THR A 668 -5.08 -13.22 2.94
CA THR A 668 -6.02 -13.17 1.81
C THR A 668 -7.43 -13.70 2.13
N ARG A 669 -7.69 -14.04 3.40
CA ARG A 669 -8.99 -14.54 3.90
C ARG A 669 -9.52 -15.82 3.23
N ARG A 670 -8.66 -16.62 2.58
CA ARG A 670 -9.04 -17.92 1.98
C ARG A 670 -8.56 -19.11 2.82
N ALA A 671 -9.48 -20.00 3.18
CA ALA A 671 -9.25 -21.27 3.88
C ALA A 671 -8.55 -22.30 2.98
N LEU A 672 -8.91 -22.29 1.69
CA LEU A 672 -8.28 -23.04 0.60
C LEU A 672 -7.40 -22.08 -0.23
N THR A 673 -6.08 -22.25 -0.17
CA THR A 673 -5.11 -21.25 -0.64
C THR A 673 -4.25 -21.65 -1.84
N ALA A 674 -4.46 -22.83 -2.44
CA ALA A 674 -3.52 -23.37 -3.43
C ALA A 674 -3.87 -22.98 -4.88
N ALA A 675 -5.16 -22.91 -5.22
CA ALA A 675 -5.64 -22.40 -6.49
C ALA A 675 -7.06 -21.81 -6.33
N SER A 676 -7.44 -20.90 -7.22
CA SER A 676 -8.75 -20.26 -7.25
C SER A 676 -9.20 -19.98 -8.68
N TYR A 677 -10.49 -20.14 -8.96
CA TYR A 677 -11.11 -19.96 -10.26
C TYR A 677 -12.49 -19.28 -10.09
N VAL A 678 -12.90 -18.48 -11.07
CA VAL A 678 -14.25 -17.91 -11.14
C VAL A 678 -14.79 -18.20 -12.53
N GLU A 679 -15.96 -18.84 -12.63
CA GLU A 679 -16.52 -19.32 -13.89
C GLU A 679 -18.05 -19.14 -13.88
N SER A 680 -18.62 -18.47 -14.87
CA SER A 680 -20.09 -18.22 -14.93
C SER A 680 -20.95 -19.49 -15.07
N GLY A 681 -20.33 -20.65 -15.31
CA GLY A 681 -20.94 -21.98 -15.28
C GLY A 681 -20.57 -22.83 -14.06
N MET A 682 -20.10 -22.23 -12.96
CA MET A 682 -19.60 -22.98 -11.80
C MET A 682 -20.67 -23.90 -11.19
N THR A 683 -20.23 -25.11 -10.82
CA THR A 683 -20.96 -26.08 -10.01
C THR A 683 -19.94 -26.85 -9.16
N PRO A 684 -20.35 -27.58 -8.10
CA PRO A 684 -19.49 -28.49 -7.36
C PRO A 684 -18.72 -29.45 -8.28
N ALA A 685 -19.36 -30.01 -9.31
CA ALA A 685 -18.71 -30.92 -10.25
C ALA A 685 -17.63 -30.24 -11.10
N VAL A 686 -17.88 -29.01 -11.57
CA VAL A 686 -16.87 -28.19 -12.29
C VAL A 686 -15.69 -27.88 -11.36
N CYS A 687 -15.95 -27.42 -10.14
CA CYS A 687 -14.90 -27.11 -9.17
C CYS A 687 -14.07 -28.34 -8.77
N GLN A 688 -14.72 -29.48 -8.56
CA GLN A 688 -14.06 -30.77 -8.30
C GLN A 688 -13.16 -31.23 -9.47
N GLY A 689 -13.52 -30.90 -10.71
CA GLY A 689 -12.68 -31.13 -11.90
C GLY A 689 -11.50 -30.16 -12.00
N LEU A 690 -11.71 -28.87 -11.69
CA LEU A 690 -10.65 -27.86 -11.62
C LEU A 690 -9.64 -28.14 -10.49
N CYS A 691 -10.12 -28.66 -9.36
CA CYS A 691 -9.31 -29.06 -8.21
C CYS A 691 -8.75 -30.49 -8.30
N ALA A 692 -8.78 -31.15 -9.47
CA ALA A 692 -8.25 -32.50 -9.65
C ALA A 692 -6.74 -32.56 -9.33
N GLY A 693 -6.39 -33.25 -8.24
CA GLY A 693 -5.03 -33.31 -7.68
C GLY A 693 -4.86 -32.63 -6.32
N TYR A 694 -5.87 -31.89 -5.86
CA TYR A 694 -5.94 -31.35 -4.50
C TYR A 694 -6.79 -32.23 -3.57
N THR A 695 -6.57 -32.10 -2.26
CA THR A 695 -7.31 -32.84 -1.22
C THR A 695 -8.73 -32.30 -1.04
N TYR A 696 -8.90 -30.99 -1.21
CA TYR A 696 -10.14 -30.27 -1.01
C TYR A 696 -10.47 -29.36 -2.19
N ALA A 697 -11.76 -29.26 -2.50
CA ALA A 697 -12.37 -28.34 -3.45
C ALA A 697 -13.53 -27.64 -2.72
N GLY A 698 -13.62 -26.33 -2.78
CA GLY A 698 -14.69 -25.55 -2.13
C GLY A 698 -15.25 -24.52 -3.09
N VAL A 699 -16.57 -24.41 -3.17
CA VAL A 699 -17.25 -23.39 -3.99
C VAL A 699 -17.80 -22.28 -3.09
N GLU A 700 -17.65 -21.02 -3.52
CA GLU A 700 -18.11 -19.82 -2.83
C GLU A 700 -18.98 -18.95 -3.74
N ASP A 701 -19.85 -18.15 -3.10
CA ASP A 701 -20.78 -17.12 -3.62
C ASP A 701 -21.48 -17.32 -4.97
N GLY A 702 -21.54 -18.55 -5.48
CA GLY A 702 -22.27 -18.94 -6.69
C GLY A 702 -21.36 -19.31 -7.87
N ASP A 703 -20.32 -18.52 -8.16
CA ASP A 703 -19.44 -18.69 -9.33
C ASP A 703 -17.95 -18.92 -9.00
N GLU A 704 -17.54 -18.86 -7.73
CA GLU A 704 -16.15 -19.05 -7.30
C GLU A 704 -15.84 -20.51 -6.91
N CYS A 705 -14.59 -20.92 -7.13
CA CYS A 705 -14.03 -22.23 -6.76
C CYS A 705 -12.61 -22.08 -6.22
N TYR A 706 -12.32 -22.77 -5.11
CA TYR A 706 -11.04 -22.77 -4.42
C TYR A 706 -10.55 -24.19 -4.17
N CYS A 707 -9.24 -24.39 -4.31
CA CYS A 707 -8.59 -25.69 -4.14
C CYS A 707 -7.50 -25.63 -3.05
N GLY A 708 -7.29 -26.73 -2.33
CA GLY A 708 -6.24 -26.79 -1.33
C GLY A 708 -5.96 -28.17 -0.77
N ASN A 709 -4.83 -28.29 -0.09
CA ASN A 709 -4.43 -29.49 0.67
C ASN A 709 -4.61 -29.34 2.19
N SER A 710 -4.98 -28.14 2.65
CA SER A 710 -5.50 -27.88 4.00
C SER A 710 -6.66 -26.88 3.91
N LEU A 711 -7.56 -26.93 4.90
CA LEU A 711 -8.69 -26.00 5.11
C LEU A 711 -8.40 -24.93 6.18
N THR A 712 -7.16 -24.87 6.68
CA THR A 712 -6.75 -23.94 7.75
C THR A 712 -5.90 -22.77 7.22
N GLY A 713 -6.04 -22.44 5.92
CA GLY A 713 -5.38 -21.29 5.33
C GLY A 713 -5.85 -19.98 5.97
N ASN A 714 -4.96 -18.97 6.03
CA ASN A 714 -5.33 -17.61 6.44
C ASN A 714 -6.05 -17.48 7.81
N GLY A 715 -5.84 -18.41 8.76
CA GLY A 715 -6.54 -18.38 10.05
C GLY A 715 -8.01 -18.82 9.97
N ALA A 716 -8.39 -19.55 8.92
CA ALA A 716 -9.59 -20.39 8.94
C ALA A 716 -9.37 -21.55 9.91
N THR A 717 -10.44 -22.00 10.58
CA THR A 717 -10.38 -23.11 11.54
C THR A 717 -10.52 -24.48 10.90
N GLY A 718 -10.99 -24.55 9.65
CA GLY A 718 -11.36 -25.81 8.96
C GLY A 718 -12.57 -26.52 9.58
N VAL A 719 -13.28 -25.89 10.53
CA VAL A 719 -14.44 -26.46 11.21
C VAL A 719 -15.70 -26.31 10.36
N VAL A 720 -16.51 -27.38 10.33
CA VAL A 720 -17.80 -27.38 9.64
C VAL A 720 -18.82 -26.56 10.43
N VAL A 721 -19.41 -25.54 9.80
CA VAL A 721 -20.43 -24.65 10.36
C VAL A 721 -21.83 -25.01 9.84
N ALA A 722 -22.86 -24.29 10.30
CA ALA A 722 -24.23 -24.51 9.89
C ALA A 722 -24.41 -24.36 8.37
N SER A 723 -25.08 -25.33 7.73
CA SER A 723 -25.29 -25.36 6.28
C SER A 723 -26.16 -24.20 5.77
N SER A 724 -26.89 -23.50 6.65
CA SER A 724 -27.59 -22.24 6.39
C SER A 724 -26.69 -21.15 5.81
N ASN A 725 -25.39 -21.19 6.11
CA ASN A 725 -24.43 -20.17 5.68
C ASN A 725 -23.92 -20.45 4.24
N CYS A 726 -24.08 -21.69 3.76
CA CYS A 726 -23.70 -22.12 2.42
C CYS A 726 -24.95 -22.34 1.53
N GLN A 727 -25.80 -21.32 1.41
CA GLN A 727 -27.08 -21.41 0.70
C GLN A 727 -27.14 -20.64 -0.63
N THR A 728 -26.07 -19.95 -1.04
CA THR A 728 -25.99 -19.35 -2.38
C THR A 728 -26.07 -20.44 -3.45
N THR A 729 -26.88 -20.19 -4.48
CA THR A 729 -27.11 -21.13 -5.59
C THR A 729 -26.01 -21.02 -6.62
N CYS A 730 -25.58 -22.15 -7.20
CA CYS A 730 -24.51 -22.15 -8.19
C CYS A 730 -24.91 -21.46 -9.51
N ALA A 731 -23.97 -20.74 -10.12
CA ALA A 731 -24.20 -20.02 -11.37
C ALA A 731 -24.49 -20.96 -12.56
N GLY A 732 -23.84 -22.13 -12.60
CA GLY A 732 -24.08 -23.17 -13.62
C GLY A 732 -25.29 -24.07 -13.37
N ASP A 733 -25.80 -24.14 -12.14
CA ASP A 733 -27.00 -24.92 -11.78
C ASP A 733 -27.65 -24.39 -10.49
N SER A 734 -28.77 -23.68 -10.63
CA SER A 734 -29.46 -23.06 -9.50
C SER A 734 -30.11 -24.06 -8.51
N SER A 735 -30.17 -25.35 -8.84
CA SER A 735 -30.59 -26.40 -7.91
C SER A 735 -29.47 -26.80 -6.93
N GLN A 736 -28.21 -26.47 -7.23
CA GLN A 736 -27.03 -26.82 -6.43
C GLN A 736 -26.55 -25.64 -5.57
N LYS A 737 -25.75 -25.93 -4.54
CA LYS A 737 -25.27 -24.94 -3.55
C LYS A 737 -23.77 -24.70 -3.65
N CYS A 738 -23.40 -23.44 -3.86
CA CYS A 738 -22.03 -22.97 -4.06
C CYS A 738 -21.65 -21.98 -2.96
N GLY A 739 -21.61 -22.48 -1.73
CA GLY A 739 -21.20 -21.69 -0.56
C GLY A 739 -22.14 -20.51 -0.28
N GLY A 740 -21.54 -19.42 0.17
CA GLY A 740 -22.13 -18.10 0.36
C GLY A 740 -21.03 -17.14 0.82
N SER A 741 -21.32 -15.83 0.88
CA SER A 741 -20.32 -14.82 1.25
C SER A 741 -19.58 -15.15 2.56
N TRP A 742 -18.28 -15.45 2.45
CA TRP A 742 -17.35 -15.90 3.52
C TRP A 742 -17.54 -17.33 4.02
N PHE A 743 -18.22 -18.20 3.25
CA PHE A 743 -18.47 -19.61 3.57
C PHE A 743 -18.37 -20.53 2.35
N LEU A 744 -17.36 -21.41 2.34
CA LEU A 744 -17.17 -22.42 1.30
C LEU A 744 -18.10 -23.63 1.52
N ASN A 745 -18.79 -24.10 0.48
CA ASN A 745 -19.33 -25.46 0.48
C ASN A 745 -18.23 -26.42 -0.01
N VAL A 746 -17.65 -27.18 0.91
CA VAL A 746 -16.41 -27.94 0.71
C VAL A 746 -16.67 -29.42 0.42
N PHE A 747 -15.84 -29.97 -0.47
CA PHE A 747 -15.75 -31.36 -0.85
C PHE A 747 -14.32 -31.88 -0.65
N LYS A 748 -14.18 -33.15 -0.30
CA LYS A 748 -12.90 -33.83 -0.06
C LYS A 748 -12.72 -35.02 -1.01
N ALA A 749 -11.55 -35.09 -1.64
CA ALA A 749 -11.16 -36.17 -2.54
C ALA A 749 -10.84 -37.46 -1.78
N SER A 750 -11.31 -38.59 -2.31
CA SER A 750 -10.85 -39.92 -1.92
C SER A 750 -9.93 -40.50 -3.01
N THR A 751 -8.71 -40.87 -2.62
CA THR A 751 -7.75 -41.50 -3.54
C THR A 751 -8.09 -42.98 -3.74
N GLY A 752 -8.60 -43.32 -4.93
CA GLY A 752 -9.09 -44.66 -5.26
C GLY A 752 -8.00 -45.72 -5.41
N GLY A 753 -7.56 -46.31 -4.29
CA GLY A 753 -6.94 -47.64 -4.28
C GLY A 753 -8.04 -48.71 -4.27
N SER A 754 -8.03 -49.62 -5.25
CA SER A 754 -9.11 -50.59 -5.43
C SER A 754 -8.80 -51.96 -4.82
N THR A 755 -9.63 -52.38 -3.86
CA THR A 755 -9.95 -53.80 -3.62
C THR A 755 -11.34 -53.94 -2.98
N THR A 756 -12.05 -55.01 -3.37
CA THR A 756 -13.46 -55.25 -3.03
C THR A 756 -13.63 -56.03 -1.73
N THR A 757 -14.45 -55.53 -0.81
CA THR A 757 -15.23 -56.40 0.10
C THR A 757 -16.51 -55.71 0.60
N THR A 758 -17.64 -56.44 0.52
CA THR A 758 -18.93 -55.99 1.06
C THR A 758 -19.02 -56.29 2.56
N SER A 759 -19.38 -55.31 3.38
CA SER A 759 -20.00 -55.54 4.70
C SER A 759 -20.69 -54.28 5.23
N THR A 760 -21.93 -54.43 5.69
CA THR A 760 -22.67 -53.44 6.47
C THR A 760 -22.35 -53.55 7.95
N THR A 761 -21.96 -52.45 8.60
CA THR A 761 -22.35 -52.16 9.99
C THR A 761 -22.16 -50.68 10.34
N THR A 762 -23.02 -50.17 11.21
CA THR A 762 -22.90 -48.86 11.86
C THR A 762 -21.80 -48.86 12.92
N SER A 763 -20.99 -47.80 12.99
CA SER A 763 -20.26 -47.45 14.21
C SER A 763 -20.09 -45.93 14.34
N THR A 764 -20.07 -45.46 15.58
CA THR A 764 -19.91 -44.04 15.95
C THR A 764 -18.45 -43.61 15.99
N THR A 765 -18.18 -42.37 15.54
CA THR A 765 -16.89 -41.68 15.65
C THR A 765 -17.11 -40.41 16.47
N PRO A 766 -16.22 -40.04 17.42
CA PRO A 766 -16.61 -39.24 18.57
C PRO A 766 -16.82 -37.75 18.29
N THR A 767 -17.87 -37.19 18.89
CA THR A 767 -18.09 -35.74 19.02
C THR A 767 -16.93 -35.11 19.83
N PRO A 768 -16.28 -34.04 19.35
CA PRO A 768 -15.37 -33.28 20.19
C PRO A 768 -16.16 -32.60 21.32
N THR A 769 -15.71 -32.77 22.57
CA THR A 769 -16.39 -32.19 23.74
C THR A 769 -16.43 -30.67 23.63
N ALA A 770 -17.64 -30.09 23.59
CA ALA A 770 -17.80 -28.64 23.53
C ALA A 770 -17.15 -27.97 24.75
N ALA A 771 -16.40 -26.89 24.53
CA ALA A 771 -15.79 -26.13 25.60
C ALA A 771 -16.89 -25.47 26.47
N THR A 772 -16.81 -25.64 27.79
CA THR A 772 -17.79 -25.07 28.72
C THR A 772 -17.54 -23.59 28.90
N TRP A 773 -18.38 -22.75 28.29
CA TRP A 773 -18.26 -21.29 28.36
C TRP A 773 -18.94 -20.72 29.61
N ASN A 774 -18.16 -20.03 30.44
CA ASN A 774 -18.63 -19.22 31.57
C ASN A 774 -18.94 -17.79 31.09
N THR A 775 -19.87 -17.09 31.76
CA THR A 775 -20.05 -15.64 31.54
C THR A 775 -18.97 -14.87 32.30
N TYR A 776 -18.29 -13.95 31.62
CA TYR A 776 -17.27 -13.07 32.21
C TYR A 776 -17.89 -11.75 32.70
N GLY A 777 -18.75 -11.13 31.88
CA GLY A 777 -19.49 -9.92 32.22
C GLY A 777 -19.70 -8.97 31.04
N CYS A 778 -20.23 -7.77 31.30
CA CYS A 778 -20.21 -6.66 30.34
C CYS A 778 -18.87 -5.93 30.44
N VAL A 779 -18.15 -5.76 29.34
CA VAL A 779 -16.81 -5.11 29.31
C VAL A 779 -16.84 -4.01 28.25
N LEU A 780 -16.26 -2.83 28.55
CA LEU A 780 -16.15 -1.76 27.55
C LEU A 780 -15.06 -2.07 26.51
N GLU A 781 -15.25 -1.49 25.33
CA GLU A 781 -14.24 -1.47 24.27
C GLU A 781 -13.11 -0.47 24.58
N GLY A 782 -11.96 -0.65 23.94
CA GLY A 782 -10.75 0.13 24.16
C GLY A 782 -10.83 1.56 23.62
N THR A 783 -10.09 2.47 24.26
CA THR A 783 -10.11 3.91 23.94
C THR A 783 -9.10 4.33 22.86
N THR A 784 -8.18 3.45 22.46
CA THR A 784 -7.04 3.74 21.56
C THR A 784 -6.93 2.71 20.43
N GLY A 785 -6.01 2.92 19.46
CA GLY A 785 -5.72 1.93 18.41
C GLY A 785 -6.96 1.55 17.58
N THR A 786 -7.18 0.25 17.38
CA THR A 786 -8.40 -0.27 16.71
C THR A 786 -9.63 -0.28 17.61
N ARG A 787 -9.51 0.20 18.85
CA ARG A 787 -10.52 0.19 19.91
C ARG A 787 -11.04 -1.19 20.34
N ARG A 788 -10.58 -2.29 19.76
CA ARG A 788 -11.12 -3.62 20.08
C ARG A 788 -10.51 -4.24 21.35
N SER A 789 -11.35 -4.62 22.30
CA SER A 789 -10.92 -5.32 23.53
C SER A 789 -10.52 -6.77 23.25
N LEU A 790 -11.23 -7.43 22.34
CA LEU A 790 -10.88 -8.74 21.78
C LEU A 790 -10.31 -8.56 20.36
N THR A 791 -9.03 -8.88 20.17
CA THR A 791 -8.28 -8.62 18.93
C THR A 791 -7.93 -9.90 18.14
N GLY A 792 -8.71 -10.97 18.33
CA GLY A 792 -8.62 -12.20 17.53
C GLY A 792 -9.58 -12.16 16.34
N ALA A 793 -10.21 -13.31 16.04
CA ALA A 793 -11.22 -13.40 14.99
C ALA A 793 -12.45 -12.53 15.29
N SER A 794 -13.11 -12.05 14.23
CA SER A 794 -14.33 -11.23 14.31
C SER A 794 -15.34 -11.67 13.24
N PHE A 795 -16.62 -11.74 13.61
CA PHE A 795 -17.70 -12.22 12.76
C PHE A 795 -18.95 -11.34 12.92
N THR A 796 -19.78 -11.28 11.88
CA THR A 796 -21.09 -10.63 11.90
C THR A 796 -22.16 -11.58 11.39
N SER A 797 -23.29 -11.70 12.07
CA SER A 797 -24.42 -12.53 11.62
C SER A 797 -25.76 -11.89 11.96
N THR A 798 -26.74 -12.03 11.06
CA THR A 798 -28.16 -11.73 11.30
C THR A 798 -28.86 -12.76 12.19
N THR A 799 -28.16 -13.84 12.57
CA THR A 799 -28.60 -14.87 13.51
C THR A 799 -27.69 -14.94 14.75
N MET A 800 -26.99 -13.86 15.08
CA MET A 800 -26.02 -13.85 16.18
C MET A 800 -26.71 -14.10 17.52
N THR A 801 -26.10 -14.95 18.35
CA THR A 801 -26.47 -15.23 19.74
C THR A 801 -25.20 -15.54 20.55
N PRO A 802 -25.24 -15.55 21.89
CA PRO A 802 -24.08 -15.93 22.70
C PRO A 802 -23.54 -17.32 22.34
N ALA A 803 -24.42 -18.30 22.14
CA ALA A 803 -24.03 -19.67 21.77
C ALA A 803 -23.41 -19.75 20.36
N VAL A 804 -23.92 -18.97 19.39
CA VAL A 804 -23.31 -18.87 18.05
C VAL A 804 -21.90 -18.27 18.14
N CYS A 805 -21.73 -17.18 18.90
CA CYS A 805 -20.42 -16.56 19.08
C CYS A 805 -19.42 -17.46 19.82
N GLN A 806 -19.85 -18.13 20.89
CA GLN A 806 -19.07 -19.13 21.63
C GLN A 806 -18.65 -20.32 20.74
N GLY A 807 -19.48 -20.73 19.78
CA GLY A 807 -19.15 -21.74 18.77
C GLY A 807 -18.11 -21.23 17.76
N LEU A 808 -18.29 -20.02 17.23
CA LEU A 808 -17.32 -19.38 16.32
C LEU A 808 -15.95 -19.16 16.99
N CYS A 809 -15.96 -18.84 18.29
CA CYS A 809 -14.76 -18.60 19.09
C CYS A 809 -14.19 -19.85 19.79
N ALA A 810 -14.60 -21.07 19.44
CA ALA A 810 -14.24 -22.30 20.17
C ALA A 810 -12.72 -22.60 20.29
N GLY A 811 -11.86 -21.90 19.54
CA GLY A 811 -10.39 -21.95 19.65
C GLY A 811 -9.76 -20.83 20.49
N TYR A 812 -10.54 -20.02 21.20
CA TYR A 812 -10.08 -18.84 21.96
C TYR A 812 -10.45 -18.92 23.46
N LEU A 813 -9.70 -18.20 24.30
CA LEU A 813 -9.98 -18.10 25.74
C LEU A 813 -11.21 -17.22 26.03
N TYR A 814 -11.51 -16.27 25.15
CA TYR A 814 -12.64 -15.36 25.24
C TYR A 814 -13.43 -15.30 23.93
N ALA A 815 -14.74 -15.18 24.10
CA ALA A 815 -15.72 -14.84 23.07
C ALA A 815 -16.51 -13.65 23.60
N GLY A 816 -17.03 -12.78 22.74
CA GLY A 816 -17.93 -11.74 23.17
C GLY A 816 -18.79 -11.18 22.06
N THR A 817 -20.02 -10.81 22.40
CA THR A 817 -21.02 -10.30 21.46
C THR A 817 -21.22 -8.79 21.64
N GLU A 818 -21.28 -8.07 20.53
CA GLU A 818 -21.47 -6.61 20.49
C GLU A 818 -22.58 -6.24 19.48
N TYR A 819 -23.25 -5.11 19.75
CA TYR A 819 -24.22 -4.44 18.89
C TYR A 819 -25.28 -5.37 18.23
N GLY A 820 -25.70 -6.42 18.95
CA GLY A 820 -26.76 -7.35 18.52
C GLY A 820 -26.37 -8.36 17.43
N GLN A 821 -25.37 -8.06 16.58
CA GLN A 821 -25.03 -8.86 15.40
C GLN A 821 -23.56 -9.28 15.33
N GLU A 822 -22.70 -8.69 16.15
CA GLU A 822 -21.25 -8.83 16.07
C GLU A 822 -20.73 -9.83 17.11
N CYS A 823 -19.66 -10.52 16.77
CA CYS A 823 -18.96 -11.46 17.62
C CYS A 823 -17.45 -11.27 17.47
N TYR A 824 -16.75 -11.16 18.60
CA TYR A 824 -15.31 -11.02 18.67
C TYR A 824 -14.71 -12.12 19.55
N CYS A 825 -13.56 -12.64 19.14
CA CYS A 825 -12.83 -13.68 19.84
C CYS A 825 -11.46 -13.15 20.26
N GLY A 826 -10.85 -13.70 21.30
CA GLY A 826 -9.48 -13.34 21.66
C GLY A 826 -8.92 -14.10 22.84
N ASN A 827 -7.63 -13.92 23.11
CA ASN A 827 -6.91 -14.57 24.21
C ASN A 827 -6.53 -13.61 25.35
N ALA A 828 -6.86 -12.33 25.22
CA ALA A 828 -6.73 -11.30 26.24
C ALA A 828 -7.84 -10.26 26.05
N LEU A 829 -8.28 -9.61 27.13
CA LEU A 829 -9.28 -8.52 27.15
C LEU A 829 -8.67 -7.13 27.34
N GLN A 830 -7.38 -7.05 27.65
CA GLN A 830 -6.67 -5.82 28.02
C GLN A 830 -5.90 -5.23 26.82
N ASN A 831 -6.63 -5.06 25.71
CA ASN A 831 -6.08 -4.53 24.45
C ASN A 831 -6.57 -3.10 24.20
N ASN A 832 -5.85 -2.33 23.38
CA ASN A 832 -6.32 -1.04 22.86
C ASN A 832 -6.76 -0.01 23.93
N GLY A 833 -6.27 -0.11 25.18
CA GLY A 833 -6.67 0.75 26.29
C GLY A 833 -7.92 0.30 27.06
N ALA A 834 -8.46 -0.87 26.74
CA ALA A 834 -9.42 -1.55 27.61
C ALA A 834 -8.73 -2.18 28.82
N THR A 835 -9.42 -2.20 29.95
CA THR A 835 -8.90 -2.72 31.24
C THR A 835 -9.38 -4.13 31.59
N GLY A 836 -10.36 -4.67 30.85
CA GLY A 836 -11.03 -5.92 31.19
C GLY A 836 -11.90 -5.86 32.46
N ILE A 837 -12.09 -4.66 33.05
CA ILE A 837 -12.99 -4.46 34.19
C ILE A 837 -14.44 -4.63 33.71
N VAL A 838 -15.24 -5.38 34.49
CA VAL A 838 -16.68 -5.52 34.23
C VAL A 838 -17.40 -4.23 34.62
N THR A 839 -18.16 -3.68 33.68
CA THR A 839 -18.99 -2.47 33.86
C THR A 839 -20.46 -2.83 34.07
N ASP A 840 -21.30 -1.82 34.36
CA ASP A 840 -22.73 -2.01 34.54
C ASP A 840 -23.42 -2.64 33.31
N ALA A 841 -24.33 -3.59 33.58
CA ALA A 841 -25.00 -4.41 32.57
C ALA A 841 -25.88 -3.60 31.59
N SER A 842 -26.35 -2.40 31.95
CA SER A 842 -27.08 -1.53 31.04
C SER A 842 -26.25 -1.07 29.84
N SER A 843 -24.91 -1.07 29.98
CA SER A 843 -23.97 -0.83 28.86
C SER A 843 -24.06 -1.92 27.80
N CYS A 844 -24.46 -3.15 28.16
CA CYS A 844 -24.60 -4.31 27.28
C CYS A 844 -26.06 -4.75 27.13
N SER A 845 -26.97 -3.81 26.84
CA SER A 845 -28.43 -4.04 26.80
C SER A 845 -29.03 -4.25 25.40
N VAL A 846 -28.23 -4.30 24.32
CA VAL A 846 -28.75 -4.52 22.96
C VAL A 846 -29.13 -5.99 22.76
N ALA A 847 -30.33 -6.23 22.24
CA ALA A 847 -30.84 -7.57 21.97
C ALA A 847 -30.09 -8.28 20.84
N CYS A 848 -29.90 -9.59 20.96
CA CYS A 848 -29.28 -10.42 19.93
C CYS A 848 -30.20 -10.61 18.71
N SER A 849 -29.64 -10.50 17.50
CA SER A 849 -30.35 -10.68 16.23
C SER A 849 -30.95 -12.08 16.04
N GLY A 850 -30.26 -13.13 16.49
CA GLY A 850 -30.75 -14.51 16.43
C GLY A 850 -31.66 -14.94 17.59
N ASP A 851 -31.71 -14.18 18.68
CA ASP A 851 -32.58 -14.44 19.84
C ASP A 851 -32.79 -13.15 20.65
N ALA A 852 -33.89 -12.45 20.39
CA ALA A 852 -34.21 -11.19 21.08
C ALA A 852 -34.48 -11.35 22.59
N SER A 853 -34.49 -12.57 23.13
CA SER A 853 -34.52 -12.83 24.58
C SER A 853 -33.13 -12.84 25.25
N LYS A 854 -32.06 -12.52 24.50
CA LYS A 854 -30.67 -12.46 24.96
C LYS A 854 -30.05 -11.10 24.64
N THR A 855 -29.06 -10.70 25.44
CA THR A 855 -28.24 -9.51 25.16
C THR A 855 -26.97 -9.88 24.40
N CYS A 856 -26.58 -9.03 23.46
CA CYS A 856 -25.38 -9.13 22.64
C CYS A 856 -24.66 -7.78 22.65
N GLY A 857 -24.18 -7.39 23.83
CA GLY A 857 -23.42 -6.16 24.06
C GLY A 857 -24.25 -4.89 23.90
N GLY A 858 -23.59 -3.82 23.46
CA GLY A 858 -24.13 -2.48 23.28
C GLY A 858 -23.29 -1.71 22.27
N SER A 859 -23.27 -0.38 22.38
CA SER A 859 -22.36 0.45 21.59
C SER A 859 -21.05 0.62 22.34
N TRP A 860 -19.94 0.09 21.81
CA TRP A 860 -18.62 0.09 22.44
C TRP A 860 -18.58 -0.66 23.79
N ALA A 861 -19.41 -1.70 23.91
CA ALA A 861 -19.54 -2.53 25.10
C ALA A 861 -19.97 -3.94 24.71
N MET A 862 -19.31 -4.95 25.26
CA MET A 862 -19.42 -6.34 24.82
C MET A 862 -19.85 -7.27 25.95
N ASN A 863 -20.81 -8.16 25.70
CA ASN A 863 -21.07 -9.28 26.62
C ASN A 863 -19.98 -10.33 26.40
N VAL A 864 -19.09 -10.52 27.37
CA VAL A 864 -17.93 -11.42 27.28
C VAL A 864 -18.19 -12.75 27.99
N TYR A 865 -17.67 -13.81 27.40
CA TYR A 865 -17.67 -15.19 27.87
C TYR A 865 -16.23 -15.73 27.86
N THR A 866 -15.91 -16.69 28.73
CA THR A 866 -14.59 -17.32 28.78
C THR A 866 -14.64 -18.83 29.01
N THR A 867 -13.68 -19.56 28.45
CA THR A 867 -13.47 -20.99 28.71
C THR A 867 -12.62 -21.26 29.97
N GLY A 868 -12.08 -20.22 30.59
CA GLY A 868 -11.29 -20.31 31.83
C GLY A 868 -12.09 -20.02 33.11
N THR A 869 -11.43 -20.20 34.25
CA THR A 869 -11.89 -19.76 35.60
C THR A 869 -11.36 -18.37 35.96
N VAL A 870 -11.27 -17.47 34.97
CA VAL A 870 -10.68 -16.14 35.14
C VAL A 870 -11.68 -15.23 35.86
N THR A 871 -11.39 -14.89 37.12
CA THR A 871 -12.15 -13.86 37.84
C THR A 871 -11.83 -12.47 37.28
N PRO A 872 -12.83 -11.60 37.04
CA PRO A 872 -12.59 -10.22 36.66
C PRO A 872 -11.73 -9.46 37.68
N PRO A 873 -10.95 -8.45 37.26
CA PRO A 873 -10.29 -7.54 38.20
C PRO A 873 -11.32 -6.89 39.13
N PRO A 874 -11.08 -6.83 40.45
CA PRO A 874 -12.00 -6.17 41.36
C PRO A 874 -12.14 -4.70 40.99
N ALA A 875 -13.38 -4.21 40.88
CA ALA A 875 -13.65 -2.81 40.58
C ALA A 875 -13.03 -1.91 41.66
N PRO A 876 -12.37 -0.79 41.29
CA PRO A 876 -11.77 0.13 42.26
C PRO A 876 -12.87 0.75 43.12
N THR A 877 -12.58 0.92 44.42
CA THR A 877 -13.49 1.62 45.34
C THR A 877 -13.42 3.12 45.13
N TRP A 878 -14.59 3.74 44.99
CA TRP A 878 -14.75 5.18 44.78
C TRP A 878 -15.32 5.86 46.02
N THR A 879 -14.87 7.08 46.28
CA THR A 879 -15.41 7.97 47.32
C THR A 879 -15.89 9.26 46.66
N SER A 880 -17.07 9.76 47.05
CA SER A 880 -17.51 11.08 46.57
C SER A 880 -16.61 12.17 47.17
N ALA A 881 -16.05 13.01 46.29
CA ALA A 881 -15.35 14.23 46.67
C ALA A 881 -16.32 15.42 46.83
N GLY A 882 -17.60 15.25 46.45
CA GLY A 882 -18.65 16.24 46.59
C GLY A 882 -18.98 17.01 45.30
N CYS A 883 -19.74 18.09 45.47
CA CYS A 883 -20.21 18.93 44.37
C CYS A 883 -19.23 20.09 44.08
N PHE A 884 -18.94 20.31 42.81
CA PHE A 884 -18.04 21.38 42.35
C PHE A 884 -18.71 22.22 41.27
N VAL A 885 -18.27 23.48 41.17
CA VAL A 885 -18.55 24.31 40.00
C VAL A 885 -17.76 23.77 38.80
N ASP A 886 -18.38 23.73 37.63
CA ASP A 886 -17.69 23.49 36.36
C ASP A 886 -17.80 24.72 35.44
N ALA A 887 -16.91 24.79 34.44
CA ALA A 887 -16.77 25.93 33.52
C ALA A 887 -16.44 25.47 32.10
N ALA A 888 -16.39 26.41 31.14
CA ALA A 888 -16.11 26.10 29.73
C ALA A 888 -14.77 25.39 29.48
N THR A 889 -13.78 25.55 30.36
CA THR A 889 -12.48 24.85 30.32
C THR A 889 -12.49 23.45 30.94
N ARG A 890 -13.64 23.00 31.47
CA ARG A 890 -13.94 21.70 32.10
C ARG A 890 -13.02 21.25 33.23
N MET A 891 -13.61 20.93 34.38
CA MET A 891 -12.93 20.43 35.57
C MET A 891 -12.20 19.10 35.28
N LEU A 892 -12.78 18.24 34.45
CA LEU A 892 -12.16 16.99 33.98
C LEU A 892 -12.00 17.05 32.46
N GLN A 893 -10.77 16.90 31.97
CA GLN A 893 -10.41 17.06 30.54
C GLN A 893 -10.08 15.73 29.84
N GLY A 894 -10.57 14.60 30.37
CA GLY A 894 -10.47 13.30 29.70
C GLY A 894 -11.68 13.04 28.78
N SER A 895 -12.31 11.87 28.89
CA SER A 895 -13.46 11.53 28.07
C SER A 895 -14.77 12.11 28.63
N ILE A 896 -15.75 12.33 27.74
CA ILE A 896 -17.12 12.69 28.09
C ILE A 896 -18.02 11.65 27.44
N GLN A 897 -18.89 11.03 28.23
CA GLN A 897 -19.87 10.02 27.81
C GLN A 897 -21.28 10.50 28.18
N THR A 898 -22.29 10.06 27.42
CA THR A 898 -23.70 10.30 27.77
C THR A 898 -24.50 8.99 27.74
N PRO A 899 -24.36 8.10 28.75
CA PRO A 899 -25.07 6.84 28.79
C PRO A 899 -26.59 7.03 28.89
N ALA A 900 -27.36 6.21 28.16
CA ALA A 900 -28.81 6.28 28.14
C ALA A 900 -29.48 6.01 29.51
N SER A 901 -28.76 5.33 30.41
CA SER A 901 -29.19 4.96 31.77
C SER A 901 -28.08 5.27 32.79
N LEU A 902 -27.56 6.50 32.79
CA LEU A 902 -26.51 6.93 33.71
C LEU A 902 -26.94 6.83 35.19
N THR A 903 -26.09 6.23 36.02
CA THR A 903 -26.07 6.35 37.49
C THR A 903 -24.68 6.84 37.92
N THR A 904 -24.47 7.09 39.21
CA THR A 904 -23.17 7.50 39.73
C THR A 904 -22.18 6.34 39.71
N GLU A 905 -22.60 5.11 40.01
CA GLU A 905 -21.81 3.88 39.91
C GLU A 905 -21.51 3.52 38.45
N SER A 906 -22.46 3.71 37.52
CA SER A 906 -22.19 3.43 36.11
C SER A 906 -21.22 4.45 35.52
N CYS A 907 -21.20 5.71 35.98
CA CYS A 907 -20.13 6.65 35.64
C CYS A 907 -18.77 6.21 36.21
N GLN A 908 -18.74 5.83 37.49
CA GLN A 908 -17.54 5.32 38.15
C GLN A 908 -16.97 4.08 37.45
N SER A 909 -17.81 3.12 37.04
CA SER A 909 -17.37 1.92 36.33
C SER A 909 -16.90 2.22 34.90
N ILE A 910 -17.58 3.14 34.18
CA ILE A 910 -17.13 3.63 32.86
C ILE A 910 -15.75 4.28 32.97
N CYS A 911 -15.53 5.16 33.95
CA CYS A 911 -14.25 5.83 34.12
C CYS A 911 -13.15 4.87 34.58
N ALA A 912 -13.44 3.96 35.52
CA ALA A 912 -12.51 2.90 35.91
C ALA A 912 -12.13 2.00 34.71
N ALA A 913 -13.10 1.63 33.89
CA ALA A 913 -12.88 0.79 32.71
C ALA A 913 -11.98 1.46 31.65
N GLN A 914 -11.95 2.80 31.62
CA GLN A 914 -11.06 3.61 30.77
C GLN A 914 -9.72 3.98 31.44
N GLY A 915 -9.44 3.50 32.66
CA GLY A 915 -8.23 3.82 33.42
C GLY A 915 -8.21 5.22 34.07
N ALA A 916 -9.35 5.91 34.11
CA ALA A 916 -9.48 7.21 34.77
C ALA A 916 -9.68 7.05 36.29
N THR A 917 -8.97 7.88 37.06
CA THR A 917 -8.94 7.86 38.54
C THR A 917 -9.90 8.84 39.20
N ILE A 918 -10.50 9.72 38.40
CA ILE A 918 -11.51 10.71 38.77
C ILE A 918 -12.71 10.56 37.82
N ALA A 919 -13.91 10.50 38.38
CA ALA A 919 -15.17 10.47 37.65
C ALA A 919 -16.03 11.65 38.10
N GLY A 920 -16.89 12.17 37.22
CA GLY A 920 -17.80 13.25 37.58
C GLY A 920 -19.08 13.22 36.77
N THR A 921 -20.24 13.35 37.42
CA THR A 921 -21.54 13.38 36.78
C THR A 921 -22.07 14.81 36.69
N GLU A 922 -22.62 15.18 35.53
CA GLU A 922 -23.24 16.49 35.27
C GLU A 922 -24.62 16.33 34.62
N ASN A 923 -25.52 17.27 34.92
CA ASN A 923 -26.79 17.49 34.21
C ASN A 923 -27.70 16.25 34.06
N GLY A 924 -27.61 15.26 34.94
CA GLY A 924 -28.46 14.05 34.97
C GLY A 924 -28.07 12.93 33.99
N ASN A 925 -27.38 13.26 32.89
CA ASN A 925 -27.06 12.29 31.81
C ASN A 925 -25.63 12.37 31.26
N GLN A 926 -24.74 13.18 31.85
CA GLN A 926 -23.35 13.34 31.39
C GLN A 926 -22.38 12.73 32.40
N CYS A 927 -21.42 11.95 31.91
CA CYS A 927 -20.33 11.36 32.70
C CYS A 927 -18.99 11.84 32.14
N PHE A 928 -18.16 12.42 32.99
CA PHE A 928 -16.84 12.95 32.68
C PHE A 928 -15.79 12.09 33.38
N CYS A 929 -14.78 11.65 32.65
CA CYS A 929 -13.68 10.85 33.17
C CYS A 929 -12.37 11.64 33.07
N GLY A 930 -11.51 11.54 34.09
CA GLY A 930 -10.20 12.18 34.08
C GLY A 930 -9.21 11.58 35.08
N THR A 931 -7.95 12.00 34.98
CA THR A 931 -6.88 11.65 35.93
C THR A 931 -6.34 12.87 36.69
N THR A 932 -6.77 14.08 36.30
CA THR A 932 -6.40 15.37 36.89
C THR A 932 -7.63 16.28 36.90
N ALA A 933 -7.81 17.05 37.97
CA ALA A 933 -8.84 18.08 38.07
C ALA A 933 -8.26 19.50 37.84
N PHE A 934 -8.96 20.31 37.05
CA PHE A 934 -8.51 21.64 36.63
C PHE A 934 -9.35 22.75 37.29
N LYS A 935 -8.67 23.79 37.79
CA LYS A 935 -9.28 24.88 38.59
C LYS A 935 -9.42 26.22 37.85
N ASN A 936 -9.32 26.20 36.52
CA ASN A 936 -9.37 27.38 35.66
C ASN A 936 -10.80 27.97 35.58
N GLY A 937 -10.91 29.29 35.66
CA GLY A 937 -12.20 30.01 35.52
C GLY A 937 -13.21 29.78 36.66
N GLY A 938 -12.79 29.19 37.79
CA GLY A 938 -13.68 28.82 38.89
C GLY A 938 -14.19 27.38 38.84
N ALA A 939 -13.79 26.58 37.84
CA ALA A 939 -13.96 25.13 37.88
C ALA A 939 -13.25 24.53 39.11
N GLY A 940 -13.69 23.36 39.59
CA GLY A 940 -13.00 22.65 40.69
C GLY A 940 -12.98 23.39 42.04
N VAL A 941 -13.81 24.41 42.20
CA VAL A 941 -14.15 25.03 43.49
C VAL A 941 -15.39 24.33 44.04
N ALA A 942 -15.37 23.96 45.32
CA ALA A 942 -16.51 23.32 45.98
C ALA A 942 -17.76 24.22 45.91
N GLY A 943 -18.91 23.63 45.61
CA GLY A 943 -20.13 24.39 45.30
C GLY A 943 -21.42 23.65 45.64
N THR A 944 -22.54 24.30 45.32
CA THR A 944 -23.90 23.77 45.51
C THR A 944 -24.65 23.77 44.18
N GLY A 945 -25.68 22.91 44.07
CA GLY A 945 -26.49 22.75 42.86
C GLY A 945 -26.30 21.43 42.11
N CYS A 946 -25.59 20.45 42.68
CA CYS A 946 -25.62 19.06 42.19
C CYS A 946 -26.91 18.37 42.62
N THR A 947 -28.04 18.78 42.04
CA THR A 947 -29.40 18.40 42.44
C THR A 947 -30.25 17.89 41.28
N THR A 948 -29.64 17.58 40.12
CA THR A 948 -30.32 16.91 39.00
C THR A 948 -30.22 15.41 39.20
N ALA A 949 -31.36 14.73 39.22
CA ALA A 949 -31.41 13.28 39.39
C ALA A 949 -30.76 12.53 38.21
N CYS A 950 -30.15 11.38 38.49
CA CYS A 950 -29.57 10.52 37.45
C CYS A 950 -30.65 9.87 36.57
N ILE A 951 -30.45 9.85 35.25
CA ILE A 951 -31.46 9.31 34.30
C ILE A 951 -31.69 7.80 34.45
N GLY A 952 -30.69 7.04 34.88
CA GLY A 952 -30.80 5.60 35.18
C GLY A 952 -31.28 5.28 36.60
N ASN A 953 -31.12 6.20 37.56
CA ASN A 953 -31.65 6.05 38.91
C ASN A 953 -32.06 7.41 39.51
N SER A 954 -33.37 7.66 39.59
CA SER A 954 -33.92 8.91 40.10
C SER A 954 -33.71 9.16 41.60
N ALA A 955 -33.18 8.17 42.35
CA ALA A 955 -32.78 8.33 43.75
C ALA A 955 -31.36 8.91 43.94
N GLU A 956 -30.56 8.98 42.88
CA GLU A 956 -29.19 9.51 42.90
C GLU A 956 -29.08 10.89 42.24
N MET A 957 -28.04 11.67 42.58
CA MET A 957 -27.79 13.01 42.03
C MET A 957 -26.59 13.03 41.07
N CYS A 958 -26.87 13.22 39.79
CA CYS A 958 -25.88 13.29 38.71
C CYS A 958 -25.55 14.76 38.36
N GLY A 959 -25.03 15.49 39.34
CA GLY A 959 -24.63 16.89 39.15
C GLY A 959 -25.82 17.82 38.89
N GLY A 960 -25.60 18.82 38.04
CA GLY A 960 -26.57 19.82 37.60
C GLY A 960 -25.94 20.74 36.55
N SER A 961 -26.66 21.74 36.04
CA SER A 961 -26.12 22.62 34.97
C SER A 961 -24.89 23.40 35.45
N TRP A 962 -23.72 23.14 34.84
CA TRP A 962 -22.40 23.63 35.26
C TRP A 962 -22.06 23.27 36.72
N ARG A 963 -22.53 22.11 37.18
CA ARG A 963 -22.31 21.55 38.52
C ARG A 963 -21.97 20.08 38.42
N ILE A 964 -20.72 19.74 38.64
CA ILE A 964 -20.21 18.38 38.52
C ILE A 964 -20.12 17.72 39.90
N ASN A 965 -20.74 16.56 40.06
CA ASN A 965 -20.68 15.76 41.28
C ASN A 965 -19.53 14.75 41.12
N VAL A 966 -18.46 14.89 41.90
CA VAL A 966 -17.15 14.27 41.63
C VAL A 966 -16.89 13.09 42.58
N TYR A 967 -16.23 12.08 42.04
CA TYR A 967 -15.83 10.84 42.70
C TYR A 967 -14.35 10.58 42.40
N VAL A 968 -13.61 10.11 43.40
CA VAL A 968 -12.19 9.75 43.30
C VAL A 968 -11.96 8.31 43.77
N GLN A 969 -11.04 7.60 43.14
CA GLN A 969 -10.66 6.26 43.60
C GLN A 969 -9.91 6.32 44.95
N ALA A 970 -9.96 5.24 45.73
CA ALA A 970 -9.25 5.14 47.00
C ALA A 970 -7.74 5.46 46.85
N GLY A 971 -7.25 6.43 47.63
CA GLY A 971 -5.86 6.92 47.57
C GLY A 971 -5.63 8.11 46.63
N VAL A 972 -6.63 8.52 45.83
CA VAL A 972 -6.55 9.70 44.94
C VAL A 972 -7.01 10.96 45.70
N THR A 973 -6.30 12.08 45.51
CA THR A 973 -6.62 13.39 46.10
C THR A 973 -6.92 14.42 44.98
N LEU A 974 -7.79 15.40 45.25
CA LEU A 974 -8.40 16.34 44.28
C LEU A 974 -7.96 17.82 44.46
#